data_AF-A0AAE1WY29-F1
#
_entry.id   AF-A0AAE1WY29-F1
#
_cell.length_a   1.000
_cell.length_b   1.000
_cell.length_c   1.000
_cell.angle_alpha   90.00
_cell.angle_beta   90.00
_cell.angle_gamma   90.00
#
_symmetry.space_group_name_H-M   'P 1'
#
loop_
_entity.id
_entity.type
_entity.pdbx_description
1 polymer ?
#
loop_
_entity_poly.entity_id
_entity_poly.type
_entity_poly.pdbx_seq_one_letter_code
_entity_poly.pdbx_strand_id
1 'polypeptide(L)'
;MARKWQRVAALRRKRISFPRKVGEVSTSDEHFLSEVPEKGHFIVYTTDKRRLSFPIAYLNSSIFRELLRMSEEEFGLPRDGPITLPCDSEFMEYVTSLMQKKAARDVEKALVLSMASCRSSSSYNIHQQETSSIPILESKKLKFLIQIRLGIFDPRKKGAKFQLPNIGACPRRLVGLSSSSCLTVVPKSNRKGNKFTLAKRVVGELSSITPPAPFDAVSSAPITPRPASVAPTPPIAHTPPIVSLPPSQYHSPSLSRSPLLTPGGTNRKTPRIIRTPRFITPLGSPLRKAIKLTKLDPQDAWLPITESRNGNAYYAAYHTLCSGIGIQALVLPVAFTILGWTWGIIGLTLGFIWQLYTLYLLVQLHESPENGIRYSRYMQLASATFGEKLSKFLAAFPIMYLSGGNCVALIVIGGSTSKMLYQTLCGATCSNPKPLTNVEWYLVFTCAAVVLSQLPNLNSIAGVSLIGGLTAVGYCTAMWTLSVSEGRLPNVSYNPIRAGSEIARIFDVLNALGIIAFAFRGHNLILEIQATMPSSEKHPSSVPMWRGVKGAYVIVAMCLFPIAIGGYWAYGHMIPANGGMLAAIYAFHSRDVARGVLALISFFVIINALSSFQIYGMPMFDDMESNYTRRFKKPCPWWLRVIIRAMFGYGCFFVAVAIPFLGSVAGLVGGLSLPVTLAYPCFMWLKMKKPKMYGVSWWVNWGLGLLGMGLSGILIAAGIYVVIETGIQVSFFKPH
;
A
#
# COMPACT_ATOMS: atom_id res chain seq x y z
N MET A 1 -88.12 -14.64 12.35
CA MET A 1 -87.14 -14.87 11.26
C MET A 1 -86.02 -15.78 11.78
N ALA A 2 -85.89 -17.04 11.31
CA ALA A 2 -84.91 -17.98 11.90
C ALA A 2 -84.45 -19.15 10.96
N ARG A 3 -84.49 -18.98 9.63
CA ARG A 3 -84.28 -20.10 8.68
C ARG A 3 -83.11 -19.96 7.67
N LYS A 4 -82.27 -18.91 7.76
CA LYS A 4 -81.16 -18.68 6.79
C LYS A 4 -79.76 -19.10 7.28
N TRP A 5 -79.56 -19.31 8.59
CA TRP A 5 -78.24 -19.63 9.17
C TRP A 5 -77.94 -21.13 9.38
N GLN A 6 -78.96 -22.02 9.35
CA GLN A 6 -78.73 -23.46 9.57
C GLN A 6 -78.26 -24.25 8.33
N ARG A 7 -78.26 -23.67 7.12
CA ARG A 7 -77.79 -24.38 5.89
C ARG A 7 -76.28 -24.35 5.66
N VAL A 8 -75.52 -23.49 6.35
CA VAL A 8 -74.04 -23.51 6.30
C VAL A 8 -73.47 -24.58 7.25
N ALA A 9 -74.20 -24.97 8.29
CA ALA A 9 -73.81 -26.01 9.25
C ALA A 9 -73.87 -27.47 8.72
N ALA A 10 -74.12 -27.64 7.42
CA ALA A 10 -74.43 -28.94 6.79
C ALA A 10 -73.36 -29.45 5.80
N LEU A 11 -72.25 -28.73 5.59
CA LEU A 11 -71.16 -29.17 4.71
C LEU A 11 -69.96 -29.71 5.50
N ARG A 12 -69.79 -31.04 5.44
CA ARG A 12 -68.63 -31.86 5.88
C ARG A 12 -68.29 -31.84 7.39
N ARG A 13 -68.77 -32.89 8.09
CA ARG A 13 -68.33 -33.30 9.43
C ARG A 13 -67.54 -34.61 9.33
N LYS A 14 -66.35 -34.70 9.95
CA LYS A 14 -65.35 -35.82 9.91
C LYS A 14 -64.62 -35.95 8.54
N ARG A 15 -63.38 -36.47 8.43
CA ARG A 15 -62.60 -37.36 9.34
C ARG A 15 -61.06 -37.23 9.12
N ILE A 16 -60.26 -37.44 10.19
CA ILE A 16 -58.86 -37.93 10.24
C ILE A 16 -57.64 -37.06 9.78
N SER A 17 -56.60 -37.10 10.63
CA SER A 17 -55.14 -36.84 10.42
C SER A 17 -54.59 -35.46 10.04
N PHE A 18 -53.45 -35.11 10.67
CA PHE A 18 -52.44 -34.20 10.14
C PHE A 18 -51.03 -34.72 10.48
N PRO A 19 -50.15 -34.98 9.49
CA PRO A 19 -48.78 -35.39 9.71
C PRO A 19 -47.77 -34.22 9.66
N ARG A 20 -46.67 -34.42 10.40
CA ARG A 20 -45.42 -33.64 10.49
C ARG A 20 -44.74 -33.32 9.15
N LYS A 21 -44.36 -32.04 8.90
CA LYS A 21 -42.95 -31.60 8.60
C LYS A 21 -42.78 -30.10 8.21
N VAL A 22 -41.75 -29.47 8.82
CA VAL A 22 -40.71 -28.58 8.23
C VAL A 22 -41.13 -27.23 7.61
N GLY A 23 -40.30 -26.20 7.87
CA GLY A 23 -40.52 -24.79 7.48
C GLY A 23 -41.11 -23.99 8.64
N GLU A 24 -40.74 -22.74 8.90
CA GLU A 24 -39.69 -21.90 8.31
C GLU A 24 -39.25 -20.85 9.38
N VAL A 25 -38.02 -20.33 9.32
CA VAL A 25 -37.54 -19.34 10.32
C VAL A 25 -37.52 -17.94 9.70
N SER A 26 -38.57 -17.17 9.95
CA SER A 26 -38.57 -15.71 9.82
C SER A 26 -38.12 -15.04 11.13
N THR A 27 -37.57 -13.83 11.01
CA THR A 27 -36.99 -13.05 12.12
C THR A 27 -37.88 -11.89 12.54
N SER A 28 -37.68 -11.39 13.77
CA SER A 28 -38.28 -10.16 14.36
C SER A 28 -39.82 -10.24 14.54
N ASP A 29 -40.44 -9.68 15.58
CA ASP A 29 -40.14 -8.42 16.29
C ASP A 29 -40.03 -8.54 17.84
N GLU A 30 -40.12 -7.39 18.51
CA GLU A 30 -39.82 -7.13 19.92
C GLU A 30 -40.76 -7.83 20.93
N HIS A 31 -40.20 -8.18 22.09
CA HIS A 31 -40.91 -7.98 23.35
C HIS A 31 -39.95 -7.71 24.52
N PHE A 32 -39.99 -6.50 25.06
CA PHE A 32 -39.47 -6.20 26.39
C PHE A 32 -40.49 -6.62 27.46
N LEU A 33 -40.02 -6.74 28.71
CA LEU A 33 -40.79 -6.97 29.94
C LEU A 33 -41.62 -8.27 29.97
N SER A 34 -41.06 -9.30 30.61
CA SER A 34 -41.84 -10.27 31.40
C SER A 34 -41.13 -10.51 32.73
N GLU A 35 -41.80 -10.23 33.84
CA GLU A 35 -41.25 -10.30 35.19
C GLU A 35 -41.55 -11.65 35.88
N VAL A 36 -41.92 -12.67 35.10
CA VAL A 36 -42.28 -14.01 35.59
C VAL A 36 -41.29 -15.05 35.04
N PRO A 37 -40.57 -15.81 35.90
CA PRO A 37 -39.78 -16.94 35.42
C PRO A 37 -40.72 -18.09 34.98
N GLU A 38 -40.59 -18.54 33.73
CA GLU A 38 -41.27 -19.75 33.28
C GLU A 38 -40.82 -20.96 34.11
N LYS A 39 -41.79 -21.71 34.65
CA LYS A 39 -41.53 -22.91 35.47
C LYS A 39 -40.64 -23.89 34.70
N GLY A 40 -39.42 -24.11 35.19
CA GLY A 40 -38.42 -24.97 34.55
C GLY A 40 -37.17 -24.25 34.05
N HIS A 41 -37.07 -22.92 34.18
CA HIS A 41 -35.87 -22.15 33.85
C HIS A 41 -35.15 -21.59 35.08
N PHE A 42 -33.84 -21.46 34.99
CA PHE A 42 -32.99 -20.69 35.91
C PHE A 42 -32.45 -19.44 35.21
N ILE A 43 -32.06 -18.44 36.00
CA ILE A 43 -31.60 -17.13 35.51
C ILE A 43 -30.13 -16.96 35.88
N VAL A 44 -29.34 -16.46 34.93
CA VAL A 44 -27.97 -16.00 35.17
C VAL A 44 -27.77 -14.59 34.62
N TYR A 45 -26.79 -13.89 35.16
CA TYR A 45 -26.34 -12.60 34.69
C TYR A 45 -24.93 -12.73 34.09
N THR A 46 -24.63 -11.93 33.08
CA THR A 46 -23.30 -11.84 32.46
C THR A 46 -22.51 -10.65 33.02
N THR A 47 -21.21 -10.57 32.71
CA THR A 47 -20.33 -9.46 33.13
C THR A 47 -20.80 -8.11 32.58
N ASP A 48 -21.44 -8.08 31.41
CA ASP A 48 -22.11 -6.91 30.82
C ASP A 48 -23.51 -6.62 31.41
N LYS A 49 -23.89 -7.34 32.47
CA LYS A 49 -25.15 -7.19 33.25
C LYS A 49 -26.43 -7.56 32.51
N ARG A 50 -26.36 -8.29 31.39
CA ARG A 50 -27.55 -8.87 30.74
C ARG A 50 -28.07 -10.05 31.56
N ARG A 51 -29.40 -10.11 31.70
CA ARG A 51 -30.16 -11.21 32.32
C ARG A 51 -30.49 -12.25 31.24
N LEU A 52 -30.06 -13.50 31.42
CA LEU A 52 -30.33 -14.61 30.50
C LEU A 52 -31.11 -15.73 31.22
N SER A 53 -32.00 -16.40 30.49
CA SER A 53 -32.85 -17.49 30.97
C SER A 53 -32.44 -18.82 30.33
N PHE A 54 -32.27 -19.86 31.13
CA PHE A 54 -31.80 -21.17 30.68
C PHE A 54 -32.67 -22.31 31.26
N PRO A 55 -33.07 -23.32 30.46
CA PRO A 55 -33.81 -24.47 30.99
C PRO A 55 -32.96 -25.22 32.03
N ILE A 56 -33.54 -25.64 33.15
CA ILE A 56 -32.85 -26.34 34.26
C ILE A 56 -32.06 -27.57 33.79
N ALA A 57 -32.47 -28.21 32.70
CA ALA A 57 -31.71 -29.29 32.04
C ALA A 57 -30.25 -28.90 31.67
N TYR A 58 -29.96 -27.62 31.45
CA TYR A 58 -28.61 -27.13 31.13
C TYR A 58 -27.64 -27.21 32.32
N LEU A 59 -28.13 -27.28 33.58
CA LEU A 59 -27.27 -27.47 34.76
C LEU A 59 -26.54 -28.83 34.78
N ASN A 60 -26.97 -29.79 33.96
CA ASN A 60 -26.28 -31.07 33.74
C ASN A 60 -25.35 -31.07 32.52
N SER A 61 -25.18 -29.95 31.82
CA SER A 61 -24.12 -29.77 30.81
C SER A 61 -22.75 -29.62 31.46
N SER A 62 -21.71 -30.20 30.85
CA SER A 62 -20.34 -30.04 31.34
C SER A 62 -19.85 -28.59 31.22
N ILE A 63 -20.33 -27.85 30.21
CA ILE A 63 -20.03 -26.42 30.03
C ILE A 63 -20.62 -25.59 31.17
N PHE A 64 -21.90 -25.79 31.51
CA PHE A 64 -22.55 -24.99 32.55
C PHE A 64 -22.02 -25.29 33.95
N ARG A 65 -21.62 -26.54 34.24
CA ARG A 65 -20.94 -26.86 35.50
C ARG A 65 -19.58 -26.16 35.62
N GLU A 66 -18.80 -26.07 34.54
CA GLU A 66 -17.53 -25.31 34.58
C GLU A 66 -17.78 -23.79 34.64
N LEU A 67 -18.80 -23.25 33.96
CA LEU A 67 -19.20 -21.83 34.08
C LEU A 67 -19.61 -21.47 35.51
N LEU A 68 -20.42 -22.31 36.16
CA LEU A 68 -20.84 -22.10 37.56
C LEU A 68 -19.68 -22.28 38.54
N ARG A 69 -18.75 -23.20 38.27
CA ARG A 69 -17.54 -23.37 39.09
C ARG A 69 -16.58 -22.18 38.97
N MET A 70 -16.40 -21.61 37.77
CA MET A 70 -15.64 -20.36 37.60
C MET A 70 -16.37 -19.16 38.23
N SER A 71 -17.70 -19.12 38.20
CA SER A 71 -18.52 -18.13 38.91
C SER A 71 -18.33 -18.19 40.43
N GLU A 72 -18.34 -19.39 41.00
CA GLU A 72 -18.04 -19.63 42.42
C GLU A 72 -16.59 -19.27 42.79
N GLU A 73 -15.61 -19.56 41.92
CA GLU A 73 -14.21 -19.22 42.13
C GLU A 73 -13.92 -17.70 42.01
N GLU A 74 -14.66 -16.95 41.18
CA GLU A 74 -14.43 -15.51 40.94
C GLU A 74 -15.29 -14.60 41.83
N PHE A 75 -16.55 -14.99 42.13
CA PHE A 75 -17.51 -14.17 42.87
C PHE A 75 -17.93 -14.78 44.23
N GLY A 76 -17.52 -16.00 44.53
CA GLY A 76 -17.97 -16.77 45.69
C GLY A 76 -19.39 -17.33 45.53
N LEU A 77 -19.83 -18.13 46.51
CA LEU A 77 -21.23 -18.55 46.60
C LEU A 77 -22.12 -17.36 46.98
N PRO A 78 -23.08 -16.93 46.12
CA PRO A 78 -23.95 -15.80 46.42
C PRO A 78 -24.93 -16.18 47.54
N ARG A 79 -24.81 -15.52 48.70
CA ARG A 79 -25.68 -15.79 49.86
C ARG A 79 -27.11 -15.24 49.67
N ASP A 80 -27.24 -14.06 49.08
CA ASP A 80 -28.52 -13.40 48.76
C ASP A 80 -28.40 -12.61 47.43
N GLY A 81 -27.88 -13.24 46.37
CA GLY A 81 -27.56 -12.55 45.12
C GLY A 81 -27.78 -13.38 43.84
N PRO A 82 -27.94 -12.72 42.69
CA PRO A 82 -28.11 -13.41 41.42
C PRO A 82 -26.80 -14.06 40.94
N ILE A 83 -26.91 -15.29 40.41
CA ILE A 83 -25.78 -16.02 39.82
C ILE A 83 -25.22 -15.22 38.64
N THR A 84 -23.95 -14.81 38.74
CA THR A 84 -23.26 -13.99 37.73
C THR A 84 -22.10 -14.78 37.14
N LEU A 85 -22.12 -15.03 35.84
CA LEU A 85 -21.10 -15.82 35.14
C LEU A 85 -19.95 -14.92 34.65
N PRO A 86 -18.68 -15.39 34.70
CA PRO A 86 -17.50 -14.63 34.25
C PRO A 86 -17.35 -14.64 32.72
N CYS A 87 -18.44 -14.31 32.01
CA CYS A 87 -18.55 -14.28 30.55
C CYS A 87 -19.45 -13.11 30.13
N ASP A 88 -19.29 -12.63 28.90
CA ASP A 88 -20.21 -11.68 28.27
C ASP A 88 -21.40 -12.39 27.58
N SER A 89 -22.40 -11.61 27.14
CA SER A 89 -23.56 -12.19 26.47
C SER A 89 -23.24 -12.79 25.09
N GLU A 90 -22.24 -12.32 24.36
CA GLU A 90 -21.88 -12.85 23.04
C GLU A 90 -21.34 -14.28 23.16
N PHE A 91 -20.49 -14.54 24.15
CA PHE A 91 -20.04 -15.88 24.51
C PHE A 91 -21.19 -16.77 24.98
N MET A 92 -22.10 -16.25 25.81
CA MET A 92 -23.27 -17.02 26.27
C MET A 92 -24.25 -17.35 25.12
N GLU A 93 -24.47 -16.44 24.18
CA GLU A 93 -25.25 -16.70 22.95
C GLU A 93 -24.56 -17.77 22.09
N TYR A 94 -23.24 -17.74 21.95
CA TYR A 94 -22.46 -18.79 21.28
C TYR A 94 -22.64 -20.16 21.95
N VAL A 95 -22.44 -20.26 23.28
CA VAL A 95 -22.63 -21.48 24.08
C VAL A 95 -24.06 -22.01 23.95
N THR A 96 -25.05 -21.13 24.00
CA THR A 96 -26.48 -21.47 23.79
C THR A 96 -26.67 -22.11 22.42
N SER A 97 -26.13 -21.50 21.36
CA SER A 97 -26.24 -22.04 20.00
C SER A 97 -25.54 -23.39 19.84
N LEU A 98 -24.43 -23.62 20.54
CA LEU A 98 -23.66 -24.87 20.52
C LEU A 98 -24.43 -26.02 21.20
N MET A 99 -25.07 -25.72 22.34
CA MET A 99 -25.92 -26.65 23.09
C MET A 99 -27.19 -27.01 22.30
N GLN A 100 -27.91 -26.01 21.78
CA GLN A 100 -29.12 -26.21 20.98
C GLN A 100 -28.86 -27.07 19.72
N LYS A 101 -27.71 -26.90 19.07
CA LYS A 101 -27.32 -27.64 17.85
C LYS A 101 -26.80 -29.06 18.14
N LYS A 102 -26.74 -29.50 19.40
CA LYS A 102 -26.17 -30.80 19.84
C LYS A 102 -24.81 -31.08 19.20
N ALA A 103 -23.85 -30.18 19.44
CA ALA A 103 -22.49 -30.32 18.94
C ALA A 103 -21.86 -31.67 19.31
N ALA A 104 -20.90 -32.13 18.50
CA ALA A 104 -20.15 -33.36 18.78
C ALA A 104 -19.44 -33.25 20.14
N ARG A 105 -19.45 -34.33 20.94
CA ARG A 105 -18.95 -34.33 22.33
C ARG A 105 -17.49 -33.88 22.46
N ASP A 106 -16.70 -34.03 21.41
CA ASP A 106 -15.29 -33.62 21.41
C ASP A 106 -15.13 -32.09 21.28
N VAL A 107 -16.12 -31.39 20.71
CA VAL A 107 -16.18 -29.91 20.72
C VAL A 107 -16.60 -29.40 22.11
N GLU A 108 -17.56 -30.06 22.75
CA GLU A 108 -17.94 -29.76 24.15
C GLU A 108 -16.74 -29.92 25.09
N LYS A 109 -16.04 -31.07 25.00
CA LYS A 109 -14.79 -31.32 25.73
C LYS A 109 -13.71 -30.29 25.43
N ALA A 110 -13.49 -29.93 24.15
CA ALA A 110 -12.48 -28.94 23.78
C ALA A 110 -12.77 -27.55 24.37
N LEU A 111 -14.06 -27.16 24.43
CA LEU A 111 -14.47 -25.89 25.05
C LEU A 111 -14.22 -25.91 26.57
N VAL A 112 -14.65 -26.97 27.27
CA VAL A 112 -14.42 -27.13 28.71
C VAL A 112 -12.93 -27.20 29.05
N LEU A 113 -12.12 -27.90 28.24
CA LEU A 113 -10.66 -27.92 28.38
C LEU A 113 -10.03 -26.54 28.12
N SER A 114 -10.57 -25.73 27.22
CA SER A 114 -10.12 -24.36 27.01
C SER A 114 -10.44 -23.45 28.19
N MET A 115 -11.64 -23.57 28.77
CA MET A 115 -12.05 -22.83 29.98
C MET A 115 -11.16 -23.23 31.17
N ALA A 116 -10.95 -24.53 31.39
CA ALA A 116 -10.04 -25.03 32.40
C ALA A 116 -8.56 -24.62 32.15
N SER A 117 -8.14 -24.47 30.89
CA SER A 117 -6.78 -24.02 30.57
C SER A 117 -6.51 -22.57 30.96
N CYS A 118 -7.53 -21.70 31.03
CA CYS A 118 -7.37 -20.30 31.45
C CYS A 118 -6.89 -20.17 32.91
N ARG A 119 -7.26 -21.14 33.77
CA ARG A 119 -6.83 -21.24 35.18
C ARG A 119 -5.31 -21.16 35.34
N SER A 120 -4.57 -21.73 34.40
CA SER A 120 -3.10 -21.87 34.42
C SER A 120 -2.33 -20.52 34.41
N SER A 121 -2.96 -19.43 33.97
CA SER A 121 -2.27 -18.17 33.67
C SER A 121 -2.27 -17.15 34.82
N SER A 122 -3.15 -17.29 35.82
CA SER A 122 -3.29 -16.30 36.90
C SER A 122 -2.39 -16.55 38.12
N SER A 123 -1.96 -17.80 38.37
CA SER A 123 -1.31 -18.19 39.64
C SER A 123 0.22 -18.16 39.65
N TYR A 124 0.88 -17.59 38.62
CA TYR A 124 2.34 -17.67 38.44
C TYR A 124 3.10 -16.34 38.64
N ASN A 125 2.52 -15.37 39.34
CA ASN A 125 3.12 -14.03 39.56
C ASN A 125 3.54 -13.73 41.02
N ILE A 126 3.61 -14.73 41.91
CA ILE A 126 4.15 -14.55 43.27
C ILE A 126 5.08 -15.72 43.63
N HIS A 127 6.31 -15.71 43.08
CA HIS A 127 7.58 -15.97 43.80
C HIS A 127 8.79 -16.01 42.83
N GLN A 128 9.98 -15.83 43.40
CA GLN A 128 11.32 -16.06 42.82
C GLN A 128 11.74 -15.21 41.60
N GLN A 129 12.36 -14.08 41.94
CA GLN A 129 13.43 -13.47 41.18
C GLN A 129 14.75 -14.25 41.41
N GLU A 130 15.21 -15.08 40.46
CA GLU A 130 16.65 -15.20 40.11
C GLU A 130 16.96 -16.06 38.86
N THR A 131 18.06 -15.69 38.20
CA THR A 131 18.90 -16.41 37.22
C THR A 131 18.40 -17.61 36.37
N SER A 132 18.12 -17.32 35.09
CA SER A 132 18.74 -17.96 33.90
C SER A 132 18.27 -19.32 33.32
N SER A 133 18.44 -19.44 31.99
CA SER A 133 18.32 -20.61 31.10
C SER A 133 16.91 -21.07 30.66
N ILE A 134 16.80 -21.55 29.41
CA ILE A 134 15.54 -21.93 28.72
C ILE A 134 15.74 -23.28 28.00
N PRO A 135 14.84 -24.27 28.17
CA PRO A 135 14.77 -25.44 27.31
C PRO A 135 13.40 -25.61 26.59
N ILE A 136 13.34 -25.13 25.35
CA ILE A 136 12.72 -25.77 24.17
C ILE A 136 11.68 -26.89 24.44
N LEU A 137 10.40 -26.54 24.66
CA LEU A 137 9.27 -27.49 24.57
C LEU A 137 8.05 -26.98 23.77
N GLU A 138 7.96 -25.69 23.47
CA GLU A 138 6.77 -25.06 22.87
C GLU A 138 6.54 -25.33 21.36
N SER A 139 7.54 -25.83 20.64
CA SER A 139 7.45 -25.98 19.16
C SER A 139 6.40 -26.99 18.68
N LYS A 140 5.96 -27.93 19.54
CA LYS A 140 4.92 -28.92 19.22
C LYS A 140 3.51 -28.38 19.49
N LYS A 141 3.27 -27.70 20.62
CA LYS A 141 1.96 -27.10 20.93
C LYS A 141 1.56 -26.04 19.91
N LEU A 142 2.49 -25.15 19.56
CA LEU A 142 2.22 -24.06 18.63
C LEU A 142 1.81 -24.57 17.23
N LYS A 143 2.41 -25.65 16.73
CA LYS A 143 2.02 -26.28 15.46
C LYS A 143 0.61 -26.87 15.50
N PHE A 144 0.20 -27.46 16.63
CA PHE A 144 -1.15 -28.02 16.79
C PHE A 144 -2.23 -26.92 16.84
N LEU A 145 -1.99 -25.84 17.59
CA LEU A 145 -2.88 -24.66 17.59
C LEU A 145 -2.99 -24.02 16.20
N ILE A 146 -1.89 -23.95 15.44
CA ILE A 146 -1.90 -23.39 14.08
C ILE A 146 -2.73 -24.26 13.12
N GLN A 147 -2.64 -25.59 13.17
CA GLN A 147 -3.46 -26.46 12.32
C GLN A 147 -4.97 -26.33 12.61
N ILE A 148 -5.35 -26.28 13.89
CA ILE A 148 -6.76 -26.07 14.29
C ILE A 148 -7.26 -24.70 13.78
N ARG A 149 -6.45 -23.64 13.92
CA ARG A 149 -6.84 -22.27 13.54
C ARG A 149 -6.84 -22.01 12.02
N LEU A 150 -6.30 -22.93 11.21
CA LEU A 150 -6.30 -22.87 9.75
C LEU A 150 -7.32 -23.81 9.09
N GLY A 151 -8.00 -24.68 9.86
CA GLY A 151 -9.07 -25.54 9.35
C GLY A 151 -8.63 -26.68 8.42
N ILE A 152 -7.33 -27.02 8.40
CA ILE A 152 -6.77 -28.05 7.51
C ILE A 152 -6.83 -29.44 8.17
N PHE A 153 -8.03 -29.88 8.53
CA PHE A 153 -8.26 -31.23 9.09
C PHE A 153 -9.61 -31.80 8.62
N ASP A 154 -9.57 -32.68 7.62
CA ASP A 154 -10.72 -33.52 7.23
C ASP A 154 -10.68 -34.84 8.03
N PRO A 155 -11.62 -35.09 8.95
CA PRO A 155 -11.61 -36.28 9.79
C PRO A 155 -11.97 -37.58 9.05
N ARG A 156 -12.22 -37.56 7.73
CA ARG A 156 -12.63 -38.76 6.96
C ARG A 156 -11.50 -39.62 6.37
N LYS A 157 -10.22 -39.31 6.62
CA LYS A 157 -9.10 -40.20 6.23
C LYS A 157 -8.43 -40.86 7.44
N LYS A 158 -8.78 -42.12 7.69
CA LYS A 158 -8.04 -43.01 8.61
C LYS A 158 -6.80 -43.58 7.91
N GLY A 159 -5.67 -43.59 8.61
CA GLY A 159 -4.55 -44.50 8.33
C GLY A 159 -3.39 -43.94 7.49
N ALA A 160 -2.39 -43.39 8.17
CA ALA A 160 -0.99 -43.39 7.73
C ALA A 160 -0.08 -43.37 8.97
N LYS A 161 0.84 -44.33 9.10
CA LYS A 161 1.90 -44.27 10.12
C LYS A 161 3.03 -43.39 9.58
N PHE A 162 3.73 -42.69 10.47
CA PHE A 162 4.99 -42.02 10.15
C PHE A 162 6.07 -42.45 11.16
N GLN A 163 7.28 -42.70 10.67
CA GLN A 163 8.39 -43.29 11.41
C GLN A 163 9.58 -42.33 11.37
N LEU A 164 10.21 -42.07 12.52
CA LEU A 164 11.30 -41.09 12.62
C LEU A 164 12.65 -41.74 12.34
N PRO A 165 13.54 -41.08 11.56
CA PRO A 165 14.98 -41.34 11.62
C PRO A 165 15.63 -40.59 12.80
N ASN A 166 16.69 -41.17 13.37
CA ASN A 166 17.45 -40.57 14.47
C ASN A 166 18.31 -39.37 14.02
N ILE A 167 18.58 -38.45 14.93
CA ILE A 167 19.58 -37.38 14.78
C ILE A 167 20.76 -37.72 15.70
N GLY A 168 21.94 -37.93 15.10
CA GLY A 168 23.21 -38.12 15.81
C GLY A 168 23.81 -36.81 16.33
N ALA A 169 24.73 -36.90 17.29
CA ALA A 169 25.33 -35.75 17.98
C ALA A 169 26.44 -35.04 17.18
N CYS A 170 26.81 -33.85 17.63
CA CYS A 170 27.83 -32.97 17.07
C CYS A 170 29.04 -32.84 18.02
N PRO A 171 30.30 -32.89 17.53
CA PRO A 171 31.49 -32.47 18.27
C PRO A 171 31.96 -31.04 17.90
N ARG A 172 32.77 -30.42 18.77
CA ARG A 172 33.23 -29.02 18.66
C ARG A 172 34.71 -28.89 18.23
N ARG A 173 35.07 -27.69 17.74
CA ARG A 173 36.41 -27.07 17.63
C ARG A 173 37.41 -27.68 16.64
N LEU A 174 37.98 -26.83 15.77
CA LEU A 174 39.34 -26.30 16.01
C LEU A 174 39.55 -24.93 15.32
N VAL A 175 40.80 -24.45 15.28
CA VAL A 175 41.19 -23.05 15.01
C VAL A 175 41.72 -22.88 13.58
N GLY A 176 41.54 -21.68 13.03
CA GLY A 176 41.63 -21.39 11.59
C GLY A 176 43.02 -21.29 10.96
N LEU A 177 43.02 -20.95 9.67
CA LEU A 177 44.12 -20.36 8.91
C LEU A 177 43.60 -19.78 7.58
N SER A 178 44.42 -18.95 6.93
CA SER A 178 44.12 -18.34 5.63
C SER A 178 44.82 -19.08 4.49
N SER A 179 44.14 -19.30 3.37
CA SER A 179 44.71 -19.23 2.01
C SER A 179 43.67 -19.44 0.92
N SER A 180 43.92 -18.84 -0.24
CA SER A 180 43.13 -19.02 -1.47
C SER A 180 43.42 -20.35 -2.15
N SER A 181 42.41 -21.00 -2.73
CA SER A 181 42.57 -21.88 -3.90
C SER A 181 41.26 -22.07 -4.66
N CYS A 182 41.37 -22.17 -5.99
CA CYS A 182 40.25 -22.41 -6.89
C CYS A 182 39.99 -23.91 -7.02
N LEU A 183 38.73 -24.34 -7.18
CA LEU A 183 38.43 -25.69 -7.65
C LEU A 183 37.22 -25.71 -8.60
N THR A 184 37.51 -25.80 -9.90
CA THR A 184 36.51 -25.98 -10.97
C THR A 184 36.02 -27.43 -10.96
N VAL A 185 34.70 -27.65 -10.82
CA VAL A 185 34.12 -29.00 -10.90
C VAL A 185 33.47 -29.21 -12.26
N VAL A 186 34.03 -30.13 -13.05
CA VAL A 186 33.51 -30.52 -14.37
C VAL A 186 32.29 -31.46 -14.21
N PRO A 187 31.15 -31.21 -14.88
CA PRO A 187 30.02 -32.13 -14.86
C PRO A 187 30.36 -33.42 -15.61
N LYS A 188 30.21 -34.57 -14.94
CA LYS A 188 30.58 -35.88 -15.47
C LYS A 188 29.56 -36.36 -16.51
N SER A 189 30.04 -36.69 -17.71
CA SER A 189 29.20 -37.20 -18.82
C SER A 189 28.44 -38.46 -18.42
N ASN A 190 27.19 -38.58 -18.87
CA ASN A 190 26.51 -39.88 -19.00
C ASN A 190 25.83 -39.97 -20.37
N ARG A 191 25.82 -41.18 -20.96
CA ARG A 191 25.84 -41.37 -22.41
C ARG A 191 24.65 -42.21 -22.88
N LYS A 192 23.66 -41.57 -23.51
CA LYS A 192 22.75 -42.23 -24.47
C LYS A 192 22.69 -41.37 -25.73
N GLY A 193 23.20 -41.90 -26.82
CA GLY A 193 23.14 -41.24 -28.12
C GLY A 193 22.07 -41.87 -29.01
N ASN A 194 21.61 -41.09 -29.97
CA ASN A 194 21.30 -41.62 -31.29
C ASN A 194 21.89 -40.67 -32.34
N LYS A 195 22.23 -41.23 -33.51
CA LYS A 195 22.95 -40.52 -34.58
C LYS A 195 21.97 -39.60 -35.36
N PHE A 196 22.47 -38.56 -36.01
CA PHE A 196 22.54 -38.55 -37.49
C PHE A 196 23.46 -37.45 -38.06
N THR A 197 24.12 -37.78 -39.17
CA THR A 197 24.78 -36.93 -40.21
C THR A 197 25.73 -35.78 -39.85
N LEU A 198 26.93 -35.88 -40.45
CA LEU A 198 27.97 -34.86 -40.59
C LEU A 198 27.73 -34.01 -41.85
N ALA A 199 28.09 -32.72 -41.83
CA ALA A 199 28.35 -31.91 -43.02
C ALA A 199 29.65 -31.11 -42.84
N LYS A 200 30.50 -31.04 -43.87
CA LYS A 200 31.85 -30.44 -43.81
C LYS A 200 32.13 -29.66 -45.10
N ARG A 201 32.24 -28.33 -45.05
CA ARG A 201 32.78 -27.40 -46.07
C ARG A 201 32.74 -25.97 -45.49
N VAL A 202 33.65 -25.04 -45.80
CA VAL A 202 35.05 -25.14 -46.28
C VAL A 202 35.77 -23.84 -45.86
N VAL A 203 37.11 -23.81 -45.88
CA VAL A 203 37.90 -22.61 -45.53
C VAL A 203 37.85 -21.55 -46.64
N GLY A 204 37.84 -20.27 -46.26
CA GLY A 204 38.10 -19.12 -47.13
C GLY A 204 38.56 -17.93 -46.29
N GLU A 205 39.64 -17.28 -46.70
CA GLU A 205 40.29 -16.18 -45.98
C GLU A 205 39.79 -14.80 -46.43
N LEU A 206 39.90 -13.78 -45.57
CA LEU A 206 40.61 -12.54 -45.92
C LEU A 206 40.93 -11.64 -44.70
N SER A 207 42.08 -10.94 -44.81
CA SER A 207 42.49 -9.69 -44.15
C SER A 207 41.45 -8.94 -43.27
N SER A 208 41.66 -8.71 -41.96
CA SER A 208 42.69 -7.88 -41.29
C SER A 208 42.53 -6.36 -41.44
N ILE A 209 42.33 -5.65 -40.32
CA ILE A 209 42.73 -4.24 -40.07
C ILE A 209 42.87 -4.07 -38.55
N THR A 210 43.87 -3.30 -38.10
CA THR A 210 44.19 -3.08 -36.68
C THR A 210 44.17 -1.57 -36.36
N PRO A 211 43.60 -1.12 -35.24
CA PRO A 211 43.61 0.30 -34.87
C PRO A 211 44.94 0.71 -34.20
N PRO A 212 45.48 1.92 -34.47
CA PRO A 212 46.65 2.45 -33.78
C PRO A 212 46.30 3.12 -32.43
N ALA A 213 47.29 3.15 -31.54
CA ALA A 213 47.28 3.93 -30.29
C ALA A 213 47.89 5.34 -30.52
N PRO A 214 47.68 6.32 -29.62
CA PRO A 214 48.13 7.70 -29.82
C PRO A 214 49.62 7.91 -29.50
N PHE A 215 50.17 9.02 -30.00
CA PHE A 215 51.52 9.53 -29.70
C PHE A 215 51.48 10.87 -28.96
N ASP A 216 52.63 11.26 -28.41
CA ASP A 216 52.79 12.22 -27.32
C ASP A 216 52.71 13.72 -27.67
N ALA A 217 52.74 14.54 -26.61
CA ALA A 217 52.63 15.98 -26.66
C ALA A 217 53.93 16.70 -27.06
N VAL A 218 53.78 17.90 -27.62
CA VAL A 218 54.83 18.93 -27.73
C VAL A 218 54.28 20.25 -27.19
N SER A 219 55.12 21.01 -26.47
CA SER A 219 54.79 22.31 -25.90
C SER A 219 55.77 23.37 -26.41
N SER A 220 55.27 24.52 -26.89
CA SER A 220 56.12 25.66 -27.23
C SER A 220 55.35 27.00 -27.33
N ALA A 221 55.80 27.95 -26.51
CA ALA A 221 55.68 29.40 -26.62
C ALA A 221 56.99 29.98 -26.03
N PRO A 222 57.32 31.30 -26.06
CA PRO A 222 56.56 32.46 -26.53
C PRO A 222 57.40 33.42 -27.42
N ILE A 223 56.94 34.67 -27.65
CA ILE A 223 57.66 35.97 -27.52
C ILE A 223 56.85 37.11 -28.20
N THR A 224 57.05 38.36 -27.79
CA THR A 224 56.36 39.59 -28.29
C THR A 224 57.37 40.64 -28.76
N PRO A 225 56.93 41.74 -29.42
CA PRO A 225 56.82 43.00 -28.66
C PRO A 225 55.60 43.90 -29.03
N ARG A 226 55.56 45.09 -28.40
CA ARG A 226 54.51 46.14 -28.39
C ARG A 226 55.03 47.43 -29.12
N PRO A 227 54.45 48.67 -29.06
CA PRO A 227 53.47 49.24 -28.11
C PRO A 227 52.28 50.07 -28.66
N ALA A 228 51.30 50.32 -27.76
CA ALA A 228 50.19 51.27 -27.89
C ALA A 228 49.67 51.74 -26.49
N SER A 229 48.79 52.75 -26.45
CA SER A 229 48.25 53.46 -25.26
C SER A 229 46.78 53.89 -25.52
N VAL A 230 45.97 54.53 -24.65
CA VAL A 230 46.14 55.39 -23.44
C VAL A 230 44.99 55.11 -22.43
N ALA A 231 45.05 55.64 -21.19
CA ALA A 231 43.95 55.67 -20.18
C ALA A 231 43.86 57.06 -19.51
N PRO A 232 42.74 57.48 -18.85
CA PRO A 232 42.53 57.21 -17.39
C PRO A 232 41.03 57.22 -16.89
N THR A 233 40.80 57.37 -15.56
CA THR A 233 39.50 57.42 -14.78
C THR A 233 39.74 58.18 -13.44
N PRO A 234 38.77 58.47 -12.50
CA PRO A 234 37.28 58.37 -12.44
C PRO A 234 36.58 59.78 -12.34
N PRO A 235 36.00 60.41 -11.25
CA PRO A 235 35.59 60.04 -9.85
C PRO A 235 34.18 60.53 -9.30
N ILE A 236 33.66 59.86 -8.23
CA ILE A 236 32.95 60.32 -6.97
C ILE A 236 31.69 61.27 -6.94
N ALA A 237 30.53 60.68 -6.53
CA ALA A 237 29.47 61.05 -5.51
C ALA A 237 28.55 62.32 -5.47
N HIS A 238 27.34 62.11 -4.87
CA HIS A 238 26.37 63.01 -4.12
C HIS A 238 24.91 63.25 -4.64
N THR A 239 23.98 63.55 -3.69
CA THR A 239 22.48 63.67 -3.71
C THR A 239 22.00 65.13 -3.41
N PRO A 240 20.68 65.53 -3.22
CA PRO A 240 19.34 64.88 -3.17
C PRO A 240 18.37 65.47 -4.27
N PRO A 241 17.02 65.73 -4.18
CA PRO A 241 15.85 65.40 -3.29
C PRO A 241 14.83 64.39 -3.96
N ILE A 242 13.63 63.97 -3.48
CA ILE A 242 12.66 64.23 -2.36
C ILE A 242 11.35 65.03 -2.74
N VAL A 243 10.20 64.66 -2.09
CA VAL A 243 8.77 65.16 -2.17
C VAL A 243 7.83 64.41 -3.15
N SER A 244 6.66 63.82 -2.80
CA SER A 244 6.10 63.31 -1.51
C SER A 244 4.86 62.37 -1.69
N LEU A 245 4.92 61.14 -1.13
CA LEU A 245 3.97 60.41 -0.20
C LEU A 245 2.48 60.86 0.00
N PRO A 246 1.50 60.03 0.52
CA PRO A 246 1.53 58.63 1.04
C PRO A 246 0.28 57.72 0.62
N PRO A 247 -0.37 56.79 1.41
CA PRO A 247 -0.24 55.33 1.13
C PRO A 247 -1.45 54.36 1.39
N SER A 248 -1.26 53.05 1.12
CA SER A 248 -1.83 51.88 1.85
C SER A 248 -0.96 50.62 1.57
N GLN A 249 -0.49 49.74 2.49
CA GLN A 249 -1.03 49.02 3.68
C GLN A 249 -1.99 47.87 3.34
N TYR A 250 -1.83 46.59 3.74
CA TYR A 250 -0.74 45.78 4.38
C TYR A 250 -0.70 44.39 3.65
N HIS A 251 0.36 43.57 3.55
CA HIS A 251 1.41 43.06 4.45
C HIS A 251 1.05 41.86 5.36
N SER A 252 1.85 40.78 5.29
CA SER A 252 1.78 39.55 6.11
C SER A 252 2.83 39.54 7.23
N PRO A 253 2.68 38.68 8.26
CA PRO A 253 3.80 38.26 9.12
C PRO A 253 3.92 36.73 9.32
N SER A 254 4.94 36.28 10.07
CA SER A 254 5.27 34.86 10.29
C SER A 254 5.94 34.59 11.64
N LEU A 255 6.14 33.29 11.95
CA LEU A 255 7.09 32.72 12.92
C LEU A 255 6.81 32.83 14.44
N SER A 256 7.66 32.12 15.19
CA SER A 256 7.44 31.57 16.54
C SER A 256 8.38 32.16 17.60
N ARG A 257 7.90 32.35 18.84
CA ARG A 257 8.55 31.85 20.08
C ARG A 257 7.70 32.00 21.34
N SER A 258 8.05 31.26 22.38
CA SER A 258 7.48 31.34 23.74
C SER A 258 8.34 32.22 24.68
N PRO A 259 7.75 32.94 25.66
CA PRO A 259 8.48 33.63 26.72
C PRO A 259 8.66 32.77 27.99
N LEU A 260 9.56 33.21 28.88
CA LEU A 260 9.94 32.55 30.15
C LEU A 260 9.40 33.33 31.38
N LEU A 261 9.45 32.72 32.56
CA LEU A 261 9.02 33.29 33.85
C LEU A 261 10.10 34.20 34.50
N THR A 262 9.66 35.28 35.16
CA THR A 262 10.34 35.90 36.33
C THR A 262 9.29 36.47 37.31
N PRO A 263 9.60 36.66 38.62
CA PRO A 263 8.57 36.77 39.67
C PRO A 263 8.61 38.06 40.53
N GLY A 264 7.50 38.33 41.24
CA GLY A 264 7.47 39.24 42.41
C GLY A 264 6.20 40.12 42.49
N GLY A 265 5.64 40.29 43.70
CA GLY A 265 4.50 41.22 43.94
C GLY A 265 3.38 40.64 44.81
N THR A 266 3.52 40.68 46.12
CA THR A 266 2.53 40.16 47.09
C THR A 266 1.28 41.04 47.24
N ASN A 267 0.09 40.43 47.33
CA ASN A 267 -0.75 40.59 48.54
C ASN A 267 -1.91 39.58 48.66
N ARG A 268 -2.33 39.29 49.90
CA ARG A 268 -3.44 38.37 50.25
C ARG A 268 -4.75 39.12 50.47
N LYS A 269 -5.89 38.52 50.05
CA LYS A 269 -7.13 38.39 50.85
C LYS A 269 -8.18 37.51 50.15
N THR A 270 -8.89 36.71 50.95
CA THR A 270 -10.00 35.79 50.60
C THR A 270 -10.78 35.49 51.89
N PRO A 271 -12.00 34.89 51.84
CA PRO A 271 -12.92 34.70 50.71
C PRO A 271 -14.36 35.21 51.00
N ARG A 272 -15.24 35.24 49.98
CA ARG A 272 -16.66 34.91 50.17
C ARG A 272 -17.33 34.44 48.87
N ILE A 273 -18.35 33.60 49.02
CA ILE A 273 -19.11 32.93 47.95
C ILE A 273 -20.33 33.77 47.58
N ILE A 274 -20.67 33.86 46.29
CA ILE A 274 -22.06 34.04 45.82
C ILE A 274 -22.24 33.41 44.42
N ARG A 275 -23.49 33.03 44.14
CA ARG A 275 -23.95 32.14 43.06
C ARG A 275 -23.71 32.70 41.64
N THR A 276 -23.43 31.81 40.69
CA THR A 276 -23.79 31.98 39.27
C THR A 276 -24.98 31.08 38.91
N PRO A 277 -25.92 31.52 38.04
CA PRO A 277 -27.10 30.74 37.69
C PRO A 277 -26.81 29.66 36.64
N ARG A 278 -27.51 28.54 36.73
CA ARG A 278 -27.62 27.58 35.60
C ARG A 278 -28.54 28.20 34.56
N PHE A 279 -28.11 28.28 33.30
CA PHE A 279 -29.02 28.41 32.16
C PHE A 279 -28.85 27.21 31.24
N ILE A 280 -29.92 26.42 31.09
CA ILE A 280 -29.92 25.22 30.26
C ILE A 280 -30.68 25.55 28.97
N THR A 281 -29.98 25.61 27.85
CA THR A 281 -30.59 25.59 26.52
C THR A 281 -30.00 24.44 25.70
N PRO A 282 -30.85 23.55 25.12
CA PRO A 282 -30.38 22.37 24.41
C PRO A 282 -29.96 22.74 22.98
N LEU A 283 -28.76 23.30 22.81
CA LEU A 283 -28.20 23.58 21.48
C LEU A 283 -27.77 22.27 20.77
N GLY A 284 -28.76 21.52 20.30
CA GLY A 284 -28.61 20.29 19.52
C GLY A 284 -28.00 20.58 18.16
N SER A 285 -26.68 20.71 18.12
CA SER A 285 -25.94 21.15 16.94
C SER A 285 -26.18 20.25 15.72
N PRO A 286 -26.29 20.84 14.50
CA PRO A 286 -26.33 20.06 13.25
C PRO A 286 -25.14 19.09 13.13
N LEU A 287 -23.99 19.46 13.71
CA LEU A 287 -22.79 18.62 13.79
C LEU A 287 -23.06 17.26 14.47
N ARG A 288 -23.87 17.22 15.54
CA ARG A 288 -24.24 15.96 16.22
C ARG A 288 -25.27 15.12 15.43
N LYS A 289 -25.97 15.71 14.46
CA LYS A 289 -26.76 14.98 13.46
C LYS A 289 -25.90 14.50 12.28
N ALA A 290 -24.92 15.29 11.82
CA ALA A 290 -23.98 14.87 10.78
C ALA A 290 -23.13 13.65 11.22
N ILE A 291 -22.71 13.61 12.49
CA ILE A 291 -22.02 12.46 13.11
C ILE A 291 -22.91 11.20 13.16
N LYS A 292 -24.24 11.31 13.08
CA LYS A 292 -25.16 10.16 13.16
C LYS A 292 -25.30 9.35 11.87
N LEU A 293 -24.83 9.83 10.71
CA LEU A 293 -25.15 9.24 9.40
C LEU A 293 -23.97 8.63 8.61
N THR A 294 -22.74 8.65 9.15
CA THR A 294 -21.67 7.77 8.64
C THR A 294 -21.34 6.72 9.70
N LYS A 295 -21.53 5.43 9.37
CA LYS A 295 -21.19 4.33 10.28
C LYS A 295 -19.69 4.06 10.24
N LEU A 296 -18.93 5.00 10.82
CA LEU A 296 -17.49 4.89 11.05
C LEU A 296 -17.22 3.78 12.07
N ASP A 297 -16.23 2.93 11.81
CA ASP A 297 -15.69 2.04 12.83
C ASP A 297 -14.94 2.91 13.88
N PRO A 298 -15.22 2.80 15.19
CA PRO A 298 -14.44 3.50 16.20
C PRO A 298 -12.93 3.19 16.14
N GLN A 299 -12.56 2.02 15.60
CA GLN A 299 -11.17 1.62 15.39
C GLN A 299 -10.48 2.40 14.27
N ASP A 300 -11.21 2.95 13.27
CA ASP A 300 -10.64 3.83 12.23
C ASP A 300 -10.04 5.11 12.84
N ALA A 301 -10.55 5.58 13.98
CA ALA A 301 -10.08 6.82 14.61
C ALA A 301 -8.63 6.76 15.13
N TRP A 302 -7.98 5.58 15.11
CA TRP A 302 -6.60 5.37 15.58
C TRP A 302 -5.60 5.04 14.48
N LEU A 303 -6.03 5.05 13.21
CA LEU A 303 -5.26 4.48 12.10
C LEU A 303 -4.65 5.60 11.21
N PRO A 304 -3.40 5.50 10.75
CA PRO A 304 -2.67 6.58 10.07
C PRO A 304 -3.37 7.28 8.89
N ILE A 305 -4.30 6.63 8.19
CA ILE A 305 -5.07 7.22 7.08
C ILE A 305 -6.32 7.95 7.58
N THR A 306 -6.87 7.57 8.73
CA THR A 306 -8.21 7.96 9.21
C THR A 306 -8.24 8.65 10.58
N GLU A 307 -7.10 8.73 11.29
CA GLU A 307 -6.84 9.52 12.51
C GLU A 307 -7.13 11.02 12.30
N SER A 308 -6.92 11.56 11.10
CA SER A 308 -7.16 12.97 10.76
C SER A 308 -8.01 13.10 9.49
N ARG A 309 -9.23 13.63 9.64
CA ARG A 309 -10.19 13.81 8.52
C ARG A 309 -10.41 15.28 8.12
N ASN A 310 -9.32 16.05 8.06
CA ASN A 310 -9.32 17.49 7.72
C ASN A 310 -8.79 17.80 6.30
N GLY A 311 -8.61 16.79 5.46
CA GLY A 311 -8.13 16.92 4.09
C GLY A 311 -9.09 17.67 3.18
N ASN A 312 -8.57 18.29 2.11
CA ASN A 312 -9.31 19.15 1.20
C ASN A 312 -8.88 18.91 -0.27
N ALA A 313 -9.55 19.59 -1.22
CA ALA A 313 -9.28 19.44 -2.65
C ALA A 313 -7.83 19.70 -3.05
N TYR A 314 -7.14 20.65 -2.41
CA TYR A 314 -5.73 20.93 -2.66
C TYR A 314 -4.84 19.80 -2.13
N TYR A 315 -5.10 19.29 -0.92
CA TYR A 315 -4.31 18.20 -0.34
C TYR A 315 -4.44 16.92 -1.19
N ALA A 316 -5.66 16.62 -1.68
CA ALA A 316 -5.85 15.54 -2.64
C ALA A 316 -5.08 15.78 -3.95
N ALA A 317 -5.05 17.01 -4.47
CA ALA A 317 -4.23 17.32 -5.64
C ALA A 317 -2.73 17.11 -5.38
N TYR A 318 -2.21 17.56 -4.23
CA TYR A 318 -0.80 17.40 -3.86
C TYR A 318 -0.39 15.92 -3.70
N HIS A 319 -1.20 15.13 -2.97
CA HIS A 319 -0.96 13.69 -2.87
C HIS A 319 -1.04 13.00 -4.24
N THR A 320 -2.07 13.32 -5.05
CA THR A 320 -2.26 12.72 -6.39
C THR A 320 -1.11 13.06 -7.34
N LEU A 321 -0.58 14.29 -7.31
CA LEU A 321 0.59 14.69 -8.10
C LEU A 321 1.85 13.94 -7.67
N CYS A 322 2.14 13.91 -6.37
CA CYS A 322 3.34 13.26 -5.82
C CYS A 322 3.29 11.72 -5.92
N SER A 323 2.10 11.10 -5.97
CA SER A 323 1.98 9.67 -6.27
C SER A 323 1.95 9.35 -7.77
N GLY A 324 1.30 10.20 -8.58
CA GLY A 324 1.07 9.95 -10.02
C GLY A 324 2.22 10.36 -10.94
N ILE A 325 3.13 11.21 -10.48
CA ILE A 325 4.36 11.58 -11.18
C ILE A 325 5.53 11.01 -10.39
N GLY A 326 6.29 10.08 -10.99
CA GLY A 326 7.34 9.33 -10.31
C GLY A 326 8.21 8.52 -11.28
N ILE A 327 8.83 7.42 -10.80
CA ILE A 327 9.64 6.50 -11.61
C ILE A 327 8.94 6.04 -12.91
N GLN A 328 7.62 5.86 -12.84
CA GLN A 328 6.77 5.42 -13.94
C GLN A 328 6.70 6.43 -15.11
N ALA A 329 7.00 7.71 -14.87
CA ALA A 329 7.15 8.71 -15.93
C ALA A 329 8.47 8.53 -16.71
N LEU A 330 9.54 8.10 -16.03
CA LEU A 330 10.89 8.02 -16.61
C LEU A 330 11.04 6.87 -17.61
N VAL A 331 10.29 5.79 -17.39
CA VAL A 331 10.29 4.61 -18.27
C VAL A 331 9.28 4.76 -19.42
N LEU A 332 8.31 5.68 -19.32
CA LEU A 332 7.25 5.84 -20.32
C LEU A 332 7.76 6.04 -21.78
N PRO A 333 8.80 6.84 -22.06
CA PRO A 333 9.37 6.95 -23.41
C PRO A 333 9.88 5.64 -24.00
N VAL A 334 10.27 4.66 -23.17
CA VAL A 334 10.76 3.34 -23.62
C VAL A 334 9.65 2.57 -24.35
N ALA A 335 8.38 2.74 -23.97
CA ALA A 335 7.28 2.09 -24.68
C ALA A 335 7.16 2.55 -26.15
N PHE A 336 7.55 3.79 -26.45
CA PHE A 336 7.44 4.35 -27.80
C PHE A 336 8.52 3.78 -28.74
N THR A 337 9.63 3.24 -28.24
CA THR A 337 10.65 2.57 -29.09
C THR A 337 10.16 1.27 -29.72
N ILE A 338 9.14 0.66 -29.12
CA ILE A 338 8.50 -0.58 -29.59
C ILE A 338 7.18 -0.30 -30.32
N LEU A 339 6.36 0.62 -29.81
CA LEU A 339 5.06 0.96 -30.40
C LEU A 339 5.17 1.93 -31.59
N GLY A 340 6.26 2.70 -31.68
CA GLY A 340 6.39 3.83 -32.58
C GLY A 340 5.42 4.97 -32.26
N TRP A 341 5.46 6.01 -33.08
CA TRP A 341 4.69 7.24 -32.89
C TRP A 341 3.18 7.01 -32.73
N THR A 342 2.54 6.40 -33.74
CA THR A 342 1.08 6.28 -33.81
C THR A 342 0.50 5.46 -32.67
N TRP A 343 1.02 4.24 -32.44
CA TRP A 343 0.50 3.36 -31.40
C TRP A 343 0.95 3.76 -29.99
N GLY A 344 2.11 4.42 -29.84
CA GLY A 344 2.53 5.02 -28.59
C GLY A 344 1.58 6.13 -28.12
N ILE A 345 1.25 7.08 -29.01
CA ILE A 345 0.30 8.17 -28.71
C ILE A 345 -1.11 7.63 -28.46
N ILE A 346 -1.61 6.72 -29.29
CA ILE A 346 -2.94 6.11 -29.11
C ILE A 346 -3.01 5.32 -27.80
N GLY A 347 -2.02 4.47 -27.52
CA GLY A 347 -1.95 3.66 -26.29
C GLY A 347 -1.88 4.52 -25.04
N LEU A 348 -1.05 5.56 -25.04
CA LEU A 348 -0.94 6.52 -23.94
C LEU A 348 -2.26 7.26 -23.69
N THR A 349 -2.91 7.72 -24.77
CA THR A 349 -4.17 8.48 -24.70
C THR A 349 -5.32 7.61 -24.19
N LEU A 350 -5.50 6.41 -24.74
CA LEU A 350 -6.53 5.47 -24.29
C LEU A 350 -6.30 5.01 -22.84
N GLY A 351 -5.05 4.74 -22.47
CA GLY A 351 -4.66 4.43 -21.09
C GLY A 351 -5.01 5.58 -20.13
N PHE A 352 -4.68 6.83 -20.48
CA PHE A 352 -4.99 8.00 -19.67
C PHE A 352 -6.50 8.23 -19.49
N ILE A 353 -7.30 8.07 -20.56
CA ILE A 353 -8.76 8.25 -20.52
C ILE A 353 -9.42 7.15 -19.66
N TRP A 354 -9.05 5.88 -19.86
CA TRP A 354 -9.54 4.76 -19.05
C TRP A 354 -9.10 4.91 -17.59
N GLN A 355 -7.89 5.42 -17.35
CA GLN A 355 -7.41 5.70 -16.00
C GLN A 355 -8.25 6.77 -15.30
N LEU A 356 -8.55 7.87 -15.98
CA LEU A 356 -9.37 8.95 -15.43
C LEU A 356 -10.82 8.49 -15.19
N TYR A 357 -11.35 7.60 -16.03
CA TYR A 357 -12.65 6.99 -15.83
C TYR A 357 -12.70 6.09 -14.59
N THR A 358 -11.73 5.20 -14.41
CA THR A 358 -11.70 4.27 -13.26
C THR A 358 -11.42 4.99 -11.93
N LEU A 359 -10.65 6.08 -11.97
CA LEU A 359 -10.55 7.06 -10.88
C LEU A 359 -11.92 7.66 -10.49
N TYR A 360 -12.70 8.11 -11.48
CA TYR A 360 -14.06 8.62 -11.23
C TYR A 360 -14.95 7.56 -10.58
N LEU A 361 -14.89 6.30 -11.03
CA LEU A 361 -15.64 5.20 -10.40
C LEU A 361 -15.27 5.04 -8.93
N LEU A 362 -13.98 4.94 -8.60
CA LEU A 362 -13.50 4.78 -7.23
C LEU A 362 -13.95 5.95 -6.34
N VAL A 363 -13.79 7.20 -6.80
CA VAL A 363 -14.18 8.40 -6.04
C VAL A 363 -15.68 8.44 -5.72
N GLN A 364 -16.51 7.87 -6.59
CA GLN A 364 -17.97 7.75 -6.41
C GLN A 364 -18.39 6.45 -5.70
N LEU A 365 -17.49 5.47 -5.52
CA LEU A 365 -17.72 4.22 -4.80
C LEU A 365 -17.31 4.29 -3.32
N HIS A 366 -16.50 5.28 -2.94
CA HIS A 366 -16.05 5.55 -1.56
C HIS A 366 -17.19 5.62 -0.53
N GLU A 367 -18.38 6.05 -0.95
CA GLU A 367 -19.56 6.24 -0.11
C GLU A 367 -20.76 5.48 -0.72
N SER A 368 -21.40 4.62 0.08
CA SER A 368 -22.62 3.89 -0.30
C SER A 368 -23.87 4.70 0.07
N PRO A 369 -24.71 5.12 -0.91
CA PRO A 369 -25.97 5.80 -0.64
C PRO A 369 -27.00 4.88 0.05
N GLU A 370 -26.95 3.56 -0.24
CA GLU A 370 -27.89 2.58 0.33
C GLU A 370 -27.66 2.37 1.83
N ASN A 371 -26.41 2.43 2.30
CA ASN A 371 -26.01 1.95 3.63
C ASN A 371 -25.38 3.01 4.55
N GLY A 372 -25.04 4.21 4.06
CA GLY A 372 -24.28 5.21 4.82
C GLY A 372 -22.85 4.77 5.21
N ILE A 373 -22.35 3.69 4.60
CA ILE A 373 -21.02 3.13 4.83
C ILE A 373 -20.01 3.87 3.96
N ARG A 374 -18.89 4.27 4.58
CA ARG A 374 -17.73 4.87 3.93
C ARG A 374 -16.59 3.84 3.88
N TYR A 375 -16.08 3.58 2.70
CA TYR A 375 -15.03 2.59 2.47
C TYR A 375 -13.65 3.26 2.51
N SER A 376 -13.12 3.47 3.72
CA SER A 376 -11.83 4.14 3.98
C SER A 376 -10.62 3.52 3.24
N ARG A 377 -10.72 2.26 2.78
CA ARG A 377 -9.63 1.50 2.14
C ARG A 377 -10.12 0.75 0.90
N TYR A 378 -9.27 0.61 -0.12
CA TYR A 378 -9.56 -0.21 -1.32
C TYR A 378 -9.89 -1.67 -0.96
N MET A 379 -9.12 -2.29 -0.06
CA MET A 379 -9.38 -3.67 0.39
C MET A 379 -10.76 -3.84 1.06
N GLN A 380 -11.28 -2.79 1.70
CA GLN A 380 -12.60 -2.79 2.33
C GLN A 380 -13.71 -2.75 1.26
N LEU A 381 -13.57 -1.87 0.26
CA LEU A 381 -14.47 -1.76 -0.89
C LEU A 381 -14.50 -3.07 -1.70
N ALA A 382 -13.33 -3.65 -1.97
CA ALA A 382 -13.20 -4.95 -2.64
C ALA A 382 -13.84 -6.09 -1.84
N SER A 383 -13.69 -6.11 -0.51
CA SER A 383 -14.29 -7.14 0.35
C SER A 383 -15.82 -7.03 0.40
N ALA A 384 -16.37 -5.82 0.39
CA ALA A 384 -17.82 -5.59 0.27
C ALA A 384 -18.37 -5.95 -1.11
N THR A 385 -17.57 -5.81 -2.17
CA THR A 385 -17.97 -6.11 -3.56
C THR A 385 -17.95 -7.60 -3.89
N PHE A 386 -16.82 -8.26 -3.60
CA PHE A 386 -16.52 -9.62 -4.06
C PHE A 386 -16.66 -10.68 -2.95
N GLY A 387 -16.92 -10.26 -1.71
CA GLY A 387 -16.85 -11.09 -0.52
C GLY A 387 -15.41 -11.31 -0.05
N GLU A 388 -15.22 -11.46 1.27
CA GLU A 388 -13.89 -11.46 1.89
C GLU A 388 -12.90 -12.43 1.27
N LYS A 389 -13.29 -13.69 1.05
CA LYS A 389 -12.36 -14.74 0.57
C LYS A 389 -11.82 -14.42 -0.83
N LEU A 390 -12.70 -14.02 -1.73
CA LEU A 390 -12.35 -13.71 -3.11
C LEU A 390 -11.59 -12.37 -3.20
N SER A 391 -12.00 -11.35 -2.43
CA SER A 391 -11.26 -10.10 -2.33
C SER A 391 -9.84 -10.28 -1.79
N LYS A 392 -9.65 -11.09 -0.72
CA LYS A 392 -8.33 -11.38 -0.16
C LYS A 392 -7.43 -12.11 -1.16
N PHE A 393 -7.99 -12.95 -2.03
CA PHE A 393 -7.22 -13.59 -3.11
C PHE A 393 -6.90 -12.62 -4.26
N LEU A 394 -7.90 -11.92 -4.80
CA LEU A 394 -7.76 -11.08 -5.99
C LEU A 394 -7.03 -9.76 -5.74
N ALA A 395 -7.27 -9.10 -4.60
CA ALA A 395 -6.84 -7.73 -4.37
C ALA A 395 -5.67 -7.60 -3.39
N ALA A 396 -5.51 -8.49 -2.40
CA ALA A 396 -4.50 -8.28 -1.35
C ALA A 396 -3.06 -8.40 -1.87
N PHE A 397 -2.73 -9.42 -2.68
CA PHE A 397 -1.39 -9.54 -3.26
C PHE A 397 -1.08 -8.38 -4.21
N PRO A 398 -1.92 -8.02 -5.20
CA PRO A 398 -1.68 -6.85 -6.03
C PRO A 398 -1.59 -5.54 -5.24
N ILE A 399 -2.37 -5.33 -4.18
CA ILE A 399 -2.32 -4.08 -3.38
C ILE A 399 -1.07 -4.01 -2.51
N MET A 400 -0.66 -5.10 -1.85
CA MET A 400 0.63 -5.19 -1.17
C MET A 400 1.79 -4.91 -2.13
N TYR A 401 1.74 -5.49 -3.33
CA TYR A 401 2.74 -5.25 -4.37
C TYR A 401 2.72 -3.80 -4.90
N LEU A 402 1.54 -3.20 -5.01
CA LEU A 402 1.32 -1.84 -5.52
C LEU A 402 1.67 -0.75 -4.49
N SER A 403 1.63 -1.07 -3.20
CA SER A 403 2.09 -0.20 -2.10
C SER A 403 3.58 -0.44 -1.81
N GLY A 404 3.93 -1.64 -1.33
CA GLY A 404 5.30 -2.00 -0.94
C GLY A 404 6.27 -2.07 -2.11
N GLY A 405 5.86 -2.60 -3.26
CA GLY A 405 6.68 -2.62 -4.47
C GLY A 405 6.87 -1.25 -5.13
N ASN A 406 6.04 -0.25 -4.79
CA ASN A 406 6.37 1.15 -5.07
C ASN A 406 7.47 1.64 -4.11
N CYS A 407 7.34 1.40 -2.80
CA CYS A 407 8.38 1.75 -1.82
C CYS A 407 9.77 1.14 -2.15
N VAL A 408 9.82 -0.11 -2.61
CA VAL A 408 11.07 -0.75 -3.10
C VAL A 408 11.63 -0.01 -4.32
N ALA A 409 10.81 0.24 -5.35
CA ALA A 409 11.25 0.93 -6.56
C ALA A 409 11.73 2.37 -6.28
N LEU A 410 11.12 3.05 -5.31
CA LEU A 410 11.51 4.38 -4.85
C LEU A 410 12.85 4.38 -4.11
N ILE A 411 13.18 3.33 -3.33
CA ILE A 411 14.52 3.16 -2.75
C ILE A 411 15.58 2.95 -3.84
N VAL A 412 15.30 2.09 -4.83
CA VAL A 412 16.21 1.81 -5.95
C VAL A 412 16.57 3.11 -6.70
N ILE A 413 15.56 3.88 -7.13
CA ILE A 413 15.81 5.10 -7.91
C ILE A 413 16.28 6.29 -7.06
N GLY A 414 15.76 6.44 -5.83
CA GLY A 414 16.19 7.49 -4.92
C GLY A 414 17.67 7.32 -4.54
N GLY A 415 18.09 6.09 -4.25
CA GLY A 415 19.49 5.76 -3.96
C GLY A 415 20.40 5.90 -5.18
N SER A 416 20.04 5.34 -6.34
CA SER A 416 20.88 5.48 -7.56
C SER A 416 21.00 6.93 -8.01
N THR A 417 19.92 7.71 -7.92
CA THR A 417 19.95 9.15 -8.22
C THR A 417 20.75 9.94 -7.18
N SER A 418 20.76 9.52 -5.92
CA SER A 418 21.62 10.14 -4.87
C SER A 418 23.11 9.96 -5.15
N LYS A 419 23.52 8.75 -5.56
CA LYS A 419 24.89 8.47 -6.04
C LYS A 419 25.25 9.36 -7.24
N MET A 420 24.34 9.46 -8.21
CA MET A 420 24.53 10.23 -9.42
C MET A 420 24.63 11.75 -9.13
N LEU A 421 23.76 12.28 -8.27
CA LEU A 421 23.83 13.66 -7.76
C LEU A 421 25.17 13.93 -7.08
N TYR A 422 25.61 13.03 -6.19
CA TYR A 422 26.90 13.15 -5.51
C TYR A 422 28.05 13.22 -6.52
N GLN A 423 28.09 12.32 -7.51
CA GLN A 423 29.11 12.32 -8.56
C GLN A 423 29.09 13.63 -9.39
N THR A 424 27.91 14.13 -9.78
CA THR A 424 27.76 15.39 -10.54
C THR A 424 28.22 16.62 -9.75
N LEU A 425 27.94 16.68 -8.45
CA LEU A 425 28.37 17.79 -7.57
C LEU A 425 29.86 17.71 -7.23
N CYS A 426 30.38 16.52 -6.94
CA CYS A 426 31.78 16.34 -6.54
C CYS A 426 32.79 16.50 -7.67
N GLY A 427 32.44 16.11 -8.90
CA GLY A 427 33.38 16.11 -10.03
C GLY A 427 34.67 15.34 -9.71
N ALA A 428 35.82 15.91 -10.10
CA ALA A 428 37.14 15.36 -9.75
C ALA A 428 37.58 15.66 -8.30
N THR A 429 36.96 16.64 -7.65
CA THR A 429 37.39 17.19 -6.35
C THR A 429 37.24 16.20 -5.19
N CYS A 430 36.23 15.35 -5.20
CA CYS A 430 36.05 14.30 -4.19
C CYS A 430 36.79 13.01 -4.60
N SER A 431 38.13 13.07 -4.70
CA SER A 431 39.01 11.93 -4.99
C SER A 431 39.13 10.97 -3.79
N ASN A 432 37.98 10.44 -3.35
CA ASN A 432 37.86 9.57 -2.19
C ASN A 432 38.21 8.13 -2.60
N PRO A 433 39.24 7.47 -2.01
CA PRO A 433 39.80 6.20 -2.53
C PRO A 433 38.86 5.00 -2.42
N LYS A 434 37.70 5.15 -1.75
CA LYS A 434 36.59 4.19 -1.74
C LYS A 434 35.28 4.96 -1.91
N PRO A 435 34.72 5.07 -3.13
CA PRO A 435 33.41 5.69 -3.34
C PRO A 435 32.29 4.79 -2.79
N LEU A 436 31.25 5.42 -2.22
CA LEU A 436 30.07 4.73 -1.70
C LEU A 436 29.35 3.91 -2.78
N THR A 437 29.07 2.66 -2.46
CA THR A 437 28.38 1.69 -3.33
C THR A 437 26.89 2.01 -3.47
N ASN A 438 26.23 1.40 -4.47
CA ASN A 438 24.79 1.53 -4.65
C ASN A 438 24.01 1.07 -3.40
N VAL A 439 24.46 0.00 -2.72
CA VAL A 439 23.83 -0.51 -1.49
C VAL A 439 23.87 0.55 -0.38
N GLU A 440 24.99 1.23 -0.20
CA GLU A 440 25.13 2.28 0.81
C GLU A 440 24.26 3.51 0.49
N TRP A 441 24.15 3.90 -0.79
CA TRP A 441 23.22 4.96 -1.20
C TRP A 441 21.74 4.56 -1.05
N TYR A 442 21.38 3.30 -1.31
CA TYR A 442 20.04 2.77 -1.04
C TYR A 442 19.74 2.82 0.48
N LEU A 443 20.74 2.53 1.32
CA LEU A 443 20.63 2.62 2.78
C LEU A 443 20.46 4.07 3.25
N VAL A 444 21.28 5.01 2.76
CA VAL A 444 21.17 6.46 3.07
C VAL A 444 19.78 6.98 2.72
N PHE A 445 19.27 6.67 1.53
CA PHE A 445 17.91 7.02 1.12
C PHE A 445 16.86 6.37 2.04
N THR A 446 17.03 5.09 2.39
CA THR A 446 16.11 4.38 3.29
C THR A 446 16.07 5.01 4.68
N CYS A 447 17.21 5.39 5.25
CA CYS A 447 17.29 6.06 6.54
C CYS A 447 16.51 7.40 6.50
N ALA A 448 16.70 8.21 5.46
CA ALA A 448 15.92 9.45 5.27
C ALA A 448 14.41 9.18 5.12
N ALA A 449 14.04 8.16 4.32
CA ALA A 449 12.64 7.77 4.12
C ALA A 449 11.98 7.24 5.40
N VAL A 450 12.72 6.53 6.26
CA VAL A 450 12.26 6.02 7.57
C VAL A 450 12.17 7.14 8.60
N VAL A 451 13.04 8.15 8.57
CA VAL A 451 12.89 9.34 9.43
C VAL A 451 11.65 10.14 9.04
N LEU A 452 11.42 10.36 7.74
CA LEU A 452 10.22 11.06 7.26
C LEU A 452 8.92 10.27 7.52
N SER A 453 8.97 8.93 7.55
CA SER A 453 7.78 8.10 7.82
C SER A 453 7.30 8.15 9.28
N GLN A 454 8.04 8.81 10.18
CA GLN A 454 7.58 9.04 11.55
C GLN A 454 6.50 10.13 11.67
N LEU A 455 6.19 10.85 10.58
CA LEU A 455 5.01 11.71 10.51
C LEU A 455 3.74 10.87 10.73
N PRO A 456 2.84 11.24 11.67
CA PRO A 456 1.89 10.30 12.25
C PRO A 456 0.82 9.80 11.27
N ASN A 457 0.28 10.70 10.45
CA ASN A 457 -0.88 10.47 9.58
C ASN A 457 -0.73 11.14 8.20
N LEU A 458 -1.53 10.70 7.23
CA LEU A 458 -1.45 11.16 5.83
C LEU A 458 -1.71 12.67 5.69
N ASN A 459 -2.56 13.26 6.52
CA ASN A 459 -2.84 14.69 6.53
C ASN A 459 -1.60 15.52 6.93
N SER A 460 -0.81 15.05 7.90
CA SER A 460 0.49 15.65 8.27
C SER A 460 1.54 15.57 7.16
N ILE A 461 1.36 14.69 6.17
CA ILE A 461 2.25 14.51 5.02
C ILE A 461 1.87 15.43 3.85
N ALA A 462 0.71 16.11 3.88
CA ALA A 462 0.25 16.97 2.78
C ALA A 462 1.27 18.06 2.35
N GLY A 463 2.04 18.63 3.28
CA GLY A 463 3.13 19.56 2.97
C GLY A 463 4.34 18.89 2.30
N VAL A 464 4.68 17.66 2.71
CA VAL A 464 5.73 16.84 2.09
C VAL A 464 5.31 16.40 0.69
N SER A 465 4.03 16.07 0.48
CA SER A 465 3.45 15.79 -0.84
C SER A 465 3.34 17.03 -1.74
N LEU A 466 3.14 18.24 -1.18
CA LEU A 466 3.21 19.48 -1.95
C LEU A 466 4.63 19.70 -2.49
N ILE A 467 5.65 19.59 -1.64
CA ILE A 467 7.06 19.69 -2.04
C ILE A 467 7.38 18.61 -3.09
N GLY A 468 6.97 17.36 -2.84
CA GLY A 468 7.13 16.26 -3.77
C GLY A 468 6.51 16.55 -5.14
N GLY A 469 5.23 16.90 -5.18
CA GLY A 469 4.51 17.24 -6.42
C GLY A 469 5.11 18.44 -7.17
N LEU A 470 5.58 19.47 -6.47
CA LEU A 470 6.30 20.60 -7.09
C LEU A 470 7.62 20.13 -7.71
N THR A 471 8.44 19.36 -6.98
CA THR A 471 9.68 18.79 -7.55
C THR A 471 9.40 17.80 -8.68
N ALA A 472 8.26 17.10 -8.66
CA ALA A 472 7.84 16.19 -9.71
C ALA A 472 7.54 16.92 -11.02
N VAL A 473 6.72 17.97 -10.98
CA VAL A 473 6.50 18.87 -12.12
C VAL A 473 7.81 19.52 -12.56
N GLY A 474 8.66 19.91 -11.61
CA GLY A 474 9.98 20.50 -11.84
C GLY A 474 10.91 19.61 -12.67
N TYR A 475 11.22 18.39 -12.20
CA TYR A 475 12.08 17.48 -12.95
C TYR A 475 11.40 17.02 -14.24
N CYS A 476 10.08 16.81 -14.25
CA CYS A 476 9.38 16.42 -15.46
C CYS A 476 9.51 17.47 -16.56
N THR A 477 9.29 18.73 -16.22
CA THR A 477 9.46 19.86 -17.15
C THR A 477 10.91 19.96 -17.62
N ALA A 478 11.85 19.99 -16.68
CA ALA A 478 13.26 20.13 -16.99
C ALA A 478 13.78 19.03 -17.94
N MET A 479 13.41 17.76 -17.73
CA MET A 479 13.86 16.67 -18.61
C MET A 479 13.33 16.78 -20.04
N TRP A 480 12.03 17.05 -20.25
CA TRP A 480 11.51 17.15 -21.61
C TRP A 480 11.99 18.43 -22.30
N THR A 481 12.05 19.56 -21.58
CA THR A 481 12.56 20.82 -22.14
C THR A 481 14.02 20.68 -22.53
N LEU A 482 14.87 20.08 -21.69
CA LEU A 482 16.28 19.83 -21.99
C LEU A 482 16.45 18.92 -23.22
N SER A 483 15.70 17.82 -23.28
CA SER A 483 15.76 16.88 -24.41
C SER A 483 15.29 17.50 -25.73
N VAL A 484 14.51 18.59 -25.68
CA VAL A 484 14.10 19.35 -26.86
C VAL A 484 15.06 20.51 -27.16
N SER A 485 15.68 21.14 -26.15
CA SER A 485 16.60 22.28 -26.33
C SER A 485 17.98 21.88 -26.84
N GLU A 486 18.55 20.78 -26.33
CA GLU A 486 19.80 20.22 -26.84
C GLU A 486 19.63 19.58 -28.23
N GLY A 487 18.37 19.46 -28.68
CA GLY A 487 18.00 18.94 -29.97
C GLY A 487 18.06 17.42 -30.07
N ARG A 488 17.93 16.95 -31.31
CA ARG A 488 17.80 15.53 -31.64
C ARG A 488 19.18 14.90 -31.88
N LEU A 489 19.43 13.73 -31.30
CA LEU A 489 20.69 13.01 -31.54
C LEU A 489 20.95 12.72 -33.03
N PRO A 490 22.22 12.77 -33.49
CA PRO A 490 22.57 12.36 -34.84
C PRO A 490 22.24 10.88 -35.07
N ASN A 491 21.79 10.55 -36.29
CA ASN A 491 21.45 9.19 -36.73
C ASN A 491 20.35 8.47 -35.92
N VAL A 492 19.56 9.18 -35.10
CA VAL A 492 18.40 8.56 -34.42
C VAL A 492 17.39 8.02 -35.44
N SER A 493 16.84 6.84 -35.14
CA SER A 493 15.76 6.23 -35.92
C SER A 493 14.54 5.97 -35.04
N TYR A 494 13.35 6.23 -35.60
CA TYR A 494 12.04 5.97 -34.99
C TYR A 494 11.36 4.72 -35.57
N ASN A 495 12.08 3.93 -36.37
CA ASN A 495 11.62 2.61 -36.78
C ASN A 495 11.48 1.74 -35.51
N PRO A 496 10.32 1.12 -35.26
CA PRO A 496 10.14 0.23 -34.11
C PRO A 496 11.22 -0.84 -34.05
N ILE A 497 11.75 -1.11 -32.86
CA ILE A 497 12.72 -2.19 -32.65
C ILE A 497 12.02 -3.51 -33.01
N ARG A 498 12.56 -4.24 -34.00
CA ARG A 498 12.00 -5.51 -34.47
C ARG A 498 12.82 -6.66 -33.91
N ALA A 499 12.23 -7.47 -33.03
CA ALA A 499 12.80 -8.76 -32.68
C ALA A 499 12.88 -9.69 -33.90
N GLY A 500 13.79 -10.68 -33.84
CA GLY A 500 14.06 -11.60 -34.94
C GLY A 500 12.95 -12.63 -35.23
N SER A 501 11.93 -12.72 -34.37
CA SER A 501 10.76 -13.58 -34.58
C SER A 501 9.44 -12.80 -34.47
N GLU A 502 8.42 -13.24 -35.19
CA GLU A 502 7.08 -12.63 -35.11
C GLU A 502 6.42 -12.81 -33.74
N ILE A 503 6.72 -13.91 -33.04
CA ILE A 503 6.23 -14.18 -31.68
C ILE A 503 6.85 -13.19 -30.68
N ALA A 504 8.16 -12.98 -30.73
CA ALA A 504 8.84 -11.98 -29.90
C ALA A 504 8.32 -10.57 -30.20
N ARG A 505 8.12 -10.20 -31.48
CA ARG A 505 7.53 -8.91 -31.89
C ARG A 505 6.15 -8.66 -31.26
N ILE A 506 5.31 -9.70 -31.11
CA ILE A 506 4.01 -9.60 -30.44
C ILE A 506 4.21 -9.39 -28.93
N PHE A 507 5.12 -10.16 -28.29
CA PHE A 507 5.38 -10.03 -26.86
C PHE A 507 6.07 -8.72 -26.48
N ASP A 508 6.91 -8.13 -27.33
CA ASP A 508 7.48 -6.80 -27.15
C ASP A 508 6.40 -5.71 -27.16
N VAL A 509 5.52 -5.71 -28.17
CA VAL A 509 4.38 -4.77 -28.26
C VAL A 509 3.49 -4.87 -27.03
N LEU A 510 3.24 -6.09 -26.55
CA LEU A 510 2.54 -6.32 -25.29
C LEU A 510 3.33 -5.75 -24.09
N ASN A 511 4.61 -6.09 -23.94
CA ASN A 511 5.46 -5.57 -22.85
C ASN A 511 5.48 -4.02 -22.81
N ALA A 512 5.49 -3.36 -23.98
CA ALA A 512 5.39 -1.90 -24.10
C ALA A 512 4.03 -1.33 -23.69
N LEU A 513 2.91 -1.99 -24.02
CA LEU A 513 1.59 -1.66 -23.47
C LEU A 513 1.55 -1.87 -21.94
N GLY A 514 2.30 -2.85 -21.42
CA GLY A 514 2.54 -3.03 -19.99
C GLY A 514 3.29 -1.85 -19.36
N ILE A 515 4.28 -1.28 -20.04
CA ILE A 515 4.99 -0.06 -19.60
C ILE A 515 4.04 1.16 -19.57
N ILE A 516 3.13 1.29 -20.54
CA ILE A 516 2.09 2.34 -20.51
C ILE A 516 1.12 2.10 -19.34
N ALA A 517 0.72 0.86 -19.07
CA ALA A 517 -0.10 0.55 -17.88
C ALA A 517 0.64 0.87 -16.56
N PHE A 518 1.95 0.64 -16.51
CA PHE A 518 2.81 1.03 -15.38
C PHE A 518 2.89 2.54 -15.20
N ALA A 519 2.93 3.33 -16.29
CA ALA A 519 2.94 4.80 -16.24
C ALA A 519 1.74 5.42 -15.50
N PHE A 520 0.63 4.69 -15.39
CA PHE A 520 -0.60 5.13 -14.71
C PHE A 520 -0.83 4.49 -13.33
N ARG A 521 0.14 3.74 -12.81
CA ARG A 521 0.10 3.10 -11.49
C ARG A 521 -0.10 4.13 -10.35
N GLY A 522 -0.71 3.70 -9.24
CA GLY A 522 -0.75 4.47 -7.98
C GLY A 522 -2.07 5.11 -7.56
N HIS A 523 -2.97 5.38 -8.50
CA HIS A 523 -4.33 5.88 -8.23
C HIS A 523 -5.21 4.90 -7.41
N ASN A 524 -4.74 3.69 -7.13
CA ASN A 524 -5.40 2.79 -6.17
C ASN A 524 -5.46 3.40 -4.76
N LEU A 525 -4.55 4.34 -4.44
CA LEU A 525 -4.52 5.16 -3.22
C LEU A 525 -5.69 6.16 -3.10
N ILE A 526 -6.55 6.27 -4.12
CA ILE A 526 -7.52 7.37 -4.19
C ILE A 526 -8.57 7.30 -3.08
N LEU A 527 -8.93 6.10 -2.63
CA LEU A 527 -9.89 5.89 -1.54
C LEU A 527 -9.25 6.28 -0.20
N GLU A 528 -7.99 5.93 0.00
CA GLU A 528 -7.19 6.27 1.17
C GLU A 528 -6.97 7.80 1.25
N ILE A 529 -6.63 8.46 0.14
CA ILE A 529 -6.55 9.93 0.09
C ILE A 529 -7.93 10.55 0.36
N GLN A 530 -9.01 10.05 -0.24
CA GLN A 530 -10.37 10.53 -0.02
C GLN A 530 -10.86 10.29 1.41
N ALA A 531 -10.38 9.25 2.11
CA ALA A 531 -10.71 8.97 3.51
C ALA A 531 -10.31 10.11 4.45
N THR A 532 -9.23 10.84 4.13
CA THR A 532 -8.77 12.03 4.88
C THR A 532 -9.72 13.22 4.78
N MET A 533 -10.71 13.23 3.88
CA MET A 533 -11.64 14.35 3.77
C MET A 533 -12.76 14.29 4.81
N PRO A 534 -13.28 15.45 5.27
CA PRO A 534 -14.58 15.49 5.93
C PRO A 534 -15.66 15.09 4.91
N SER A 535 -16.76 14.50 5.38
CA SER A 535 -17.90 14.12 4.55
C SER A 535 -19.19 14.23 5.35
N SER A 536 -20.28 14.55 4.65
CA SER A 536 -21.63 14.62 5.21
C SER A 536 -22.66 14.42 4.10
N GLU A 537 -23.88 14.04 4.45
CA GLU A 537 -25.00 13.83 3.51
C GLU A 537 -25.22 15.02 2.55
N LYS A 538 -25.09 16.25 3.04
CA LYS A 538 -25.22 17.49 2.23
C LYS A 538 -23.94 17.84 1.44
N HIS A 539 -22.78 17.39 1.91
CA HIS A 539 -21.46 17.70 1.34
C HIS A 539 -20.60 16.42 1.31
N PRO A 540 -20.81 15.52 0.33
CA PRO A 540 -20.08 14.26 0.22
C PRO A 540 -18.63 14.48 -0.22
N SER A 541 -17.73 13.60 0.22
CA SER A 541 -16.29 13.76 -0.04
C SER A 541 -15.92 13.66 -1.52
N SER A 542 -16.75 13.01 -2.34
CA SER A 542 -16.50 12.85 -3.78
C SER A 542 -16.42 14.18 -4.55
N VAL A 543 -17.08 15.25 -4.09
CA VAL A 543 -17.06 16.57 -4.75
C VAL A 543 -15.72 17.30 -4.59
N PRO A 544 -15.20 17.56 -3.37
CA PRO A 544 -13.85 18.12 -3.21
C PRO A 544 -12.77 17.18 -3.74
N MET A 545 -12.94 15.86 -3.60
CA MET A 545 -12.00 14.88 -4.14
C MET A 545 -11.89 14.98 -5.67
N TRP A 546 -13.02 14.95 -6.39
CA TRP A 546 -13.01 15.03 -7.85
C TRP A 546 -12.52 16.38 -8.39
N ARG A 547 -12.67 17.47 -7.62
CA ARG A 547 -12.03 18.77 -7.94
C ARG A 547 -10.50 18.65 -7.86
N GLY A 548 -9.97 18.08 -6.78
CA GLY A 548 -8.53 17.84 -6.61
C GLY A 548 -7.94 16.92 -7.69
N VAL A 549 -8.62 15.80 -7.98
CA VAL A 549 -8.20 14.83 -9.01
C VAL A 549 -8.15 15.47 -10.38
N LYS A 550 -9.16 16.23 -10.81
CA LYS A 550 -9.12 16.92 -12.11
C LYS A 550 -7.98 17.93 -12.21
N GLY A 551 -7.74 18.73 -11.16
CA GLY A 551 -6.62 19.67 -11.14
C GLY A 551 -5.27 18.98 -11.24
N ALA A 552 -5.07 17.90 -10.48
CA ALA A 552 -3.86 17.07 -10.57
C ALA A 552 -3.71 16.43 -11.95
N TYR A 553 -4.73 15.77 -12.49
CA TYR A 553 -4.60 15.02 -13.74
C TYR A 553 -4.37 15.89 -14.99
N VAL A 554 -4.82 17.14 -15.00
CA VAL A 554 -4.40 18.12 -16.03
C VAL A 554 -2.90 18.35 -15.98
N ILE A 555 -2.32 18.57 -14.80
CA ILE A 555 -0.88 18.78 -14.62
C ILE A 555 -0.10 17.49 -14.91
N VAL A 556 -0.62 16.31 -14.53
CA VAL A 556 -0.03 15.00 -14.89
C VAL A 556 0.03 14.84 -16.41
N ALA A 557 -1.02 15.19 -17.16
CA ALA A 557 -1.00 15.14 -18.62
C ALA A 557 0.08 16.07 -19.20
N MET A 558 0.17 17.30 -18.69
CA MET A 558 1.20 18.29 -19.08
C MET A 558 2.63 17.89 -18.68
N CYS A 559 2.82 16.85 -17.86
CA CYS A 559 4.12 16.26 -17.56
C CYS A 559 4.40 15.00 -18.40
N LEU A 560 3.47 14.04 -18.41
CA LEU A 560 3.68 12.71 -19.00
C LEU A 560 3.69 12.73 -20.54
N PHE A 561 2.79 13.51 -21.17
CA PHE A 561 2.75 13.56 -22.64
C PHE A 561 3.99 14.24 -23.24
N PRO A 562 4.44 15.42 -22.75
CA PRO A 562 5.70 16.01 -23.21
C PRO A 562 6.94 15.16 -22.92
N ILE A 563 6.98 14.42 -21.81
CA ILE A 563 8.05 13.43 -21.56
C ILE A 563 8.04 12.32 -22.62
N ALA A 564 6.89 11.69 -22.86
CA ALA A 564 6.77 10.60 -23.83
C ALA A 564 7.14 11.05 -25.24
N ILE A 565 6.58 12.18 -25.68
CA ILE A 565 6.74 12.73 -27.02
C ILE A 565 8.14 13.34 -27.20
N GLY A 566 8.58 14.22 -26.32
CA GLY A 566 9.88 14.90 -26.40
C GLY A 566 11.06 13.96 -26.16
N GLY A 567 10.93 13.01 -25.21
CA GLY A 567 11.94 11.99 -24.97
C GLY A 567 12.07 11.00 -26.14
N TYR A 568 10.96 10.56 -26.72
CA TYR A 568 11.02 9.72 -27.93
C TYR A 568 11.53 10.50 -29.15
N TRP A 569 11.19 11.79 -29.28
CA TRP A 569 11.73 12.67 -30.34
C TRP A 569 13.25 12.82 -30.26
N ALA A 570 13.80 13.12 -29.07
CA ALA A 570 15.22 13.39 -28.90
C ALA A 570 16.11 12.16 -29.14
N TYR A 571 15.69 11.01 -28.58
CA TYR A 571 16.52 9.82 -28.41
C TYR A 571 16.08 8.60 -29.25
N GLY A 572 14.81 8.52 -29.68
CA GLY A 572 14.29 7.39 -30.44
C GLY A 572 14.59 6.04 -29.79
N HIS A 573 15.13 5.08 -30.56
CA HIS A 573 15.54 3.77 -30.05
C HIS A 573 16.78 3.78 -29.12
N MET A 574 17.48 4.91 -28.96
CA MET A 574 18.70 5.00 -28.13
C MET A 574 18.41 5.19 -26.64
N ILE A 575 17.13 5.24 -26.23
CA ILE A 575 16.73 5.38 -24.81
C ILE A 575 17.12 4.11 -24.04
N PRO A 576 17.94 4.19 -22.97
CA PRO A 576 18.28 3.03 -22.17
C PRO A 576 17.05 2.44 -21.48
N ALA A 577 16.69 1.20 -21.82
CA ALA A 577 15.58 0.47 -21.17
C ALA A 577 15.78 0.37 -19.65
N ASN A 578 17.04 0.26 -19.20
CA ASN A 578 17.42 0.36 -17.80
C ASN A 578 17.63 1.84 -17.43
N GLY A 579 16.71 2.40 -16.63
CA GLY A 579 16.78 3.77 -16.11
C GLY A 579 16.04 4.83 -16.94
N GLY A 580 15.69 4.54 -18.19
CA GLY A 580 14.81 5.37 -19.01
C GLY A 580 15.37 6.77 -19.29
N MET A 581 14.49 7.77 -19.30
CA MET A 581 14.82 9.13 -19.73
C MET A 581 15.89 9.82 -18.87
N LEU A 582 15.92 9.55 -17.56
CA LEU A 582 16.96 10.11 -16.67
C LEU A 582 18.35 9.53 -17.02
N ALA A 583 18.41 8.24 -17.36
CA ALA A 583 19.63 7.61 -17.84
C ALA A 583 20.03 8.09 -19.24
N ALA A 584 19.07 8.34 -20.15
CA ALA A 584 19.34 8.92 -21.47
C ALA A 584 20.01 10.30 -21.36
N ILE A 585 19.42 11.21 -20.57
CA ILE A 585 19.97 12.56 -20.36
C ILE A 585 21.41 12.51 -19.83
N TYR A 586 21.69 11.63 -18.86
CA TYR A 586 23.04 11.47 -18.32
C TYR A 586 24.01 10.73 -19.25
N ALA A 587 23.54 9.81 -20.09
CA ALA A 587 24.38 9.12 -21.06
C ALA A 587 24.82 10.04 -22.21
N PHE A 588 23.93 10.92 -22.69
CA PHE A 588 24.17 11.73 -23.87
C PHE A 588 24.60 13.17 -23.58
N HIS A 589 23.98 13.85 -22.60
CA HIS A 589 24.18 15.30 -22.39
C HIS A 589 24.98 15.67 -21.12
N SER A 590 25.62 14.68 -20.46
CA SER A 590 26.41 14.94 -19.24
C SER A 590 27.70 15.74 -19.46
N ARG A 591 28.06 16.02 -20.72
CA ARG A 591 29.21 16.85 -21.12
C ARG A 591 28.80 18.23 -21.58
N ASP A 592 27.69 18.32 -22.30
CA ASP A 592 27.24 19.54 -22.99
C ASP A 592 26.44 20.45 -22.04
N VAL A 593 25.68 19.84 -21.13
CA VAL A 593 24.79 20.56 -20.19
C VAL A 593 25.51 20.90 -18.90
N ALA A 594 25.32 22.13 -18.41
CA ALA A 594 25.89 22.61 -17.16
C ALA A 594 25.52 21.69 -15.97
N ARG A 595 26.53 21.22 -15.23
CA ARG A 595 26.39 20.25 -14.11
C ARG A 595 25.31 20.64 -13.09
N GLY A 596 25.10 21.93 -12.86
CA GLY A 596 24.05 22.44 -11.97
C GLY A 596 22.62 22.05 -12.40
N VAL A 597 22.34 21.98 -13.70
CA VAL A 597 21.02 21.56 -14.23
C VAL A 597 20.81 20.06 -13.99
N LEU A 598 21.81 19.24 -14.30
CA LEU A 598 21.78 17.79 -14.08
C LEU A 598 21.67 17.46 -12.58
N ALA A 599 22.39 18.18 -11.73
CA ALA A 599 22.24 18.11 -10.27
C ALA A 599 20.84 18.53 -9.81
N LEU A 600 20.26 19.62 -10.35
CA LEU A 600 18.92 20.08 -9.98
C LEU A 600 17.83 19.05 -10.35
N ILE A 601 17.88 18.49 -11.56
CA ILE A 601 16.99 17.39 -11.99
C ILE A 601 17.11 16.20 -11.04
N SER A 602 18.33 15.81 -10.71
CA SER A 602 18.61 14.67 -9.83
C SER A 602 18.10 14.91 -8.39
N PHE A 603 18.33 16.11 -7.86
CA PHE A 603 17.83 16.53 -6.55
C PHE A 603 16.30 16.51 -6.49
N PHE A 604 15.62 17.06 -7.50
CA PHE A 604 14.16 17.02 -7.60
C PHE A 604 13.61 15.59 -7.69
N VAL A 605 14.27 14.67 -8.42
CA VAL A 605 13.89 13.25 -8.46
C VAL A 605 14.03 12.59 -7.08
N ILE A 606 15.11 12.88 -6.33
CA ILE A 606 15.32 12.35 -4.98
C ILE A 606 14.25 12.87 -4.00
N ILE A 607 13.98 14.18 -4.02
CA ILE A 607 12.97 14.81 -3.14
C ILE A 607 11.58 14.27 -3.44
N ASN A 608 11.17 14.15 -4.71
CA ASN A 608 9.90 13.52 -5.04
C ASN A 608 9.89 12.05 -4.57
N ALA A 609 10.95 11.27 -4.80
CA ALA A 609 10.99 9.87 -4.37
C ALA A 609 10.85 9.71 -2.85
N LEU A 610 11.50 10.57 -2.04
CA LEU A 610 11.34 10.61 -0.59
C LEU A 610 9.90 10.94 -0.18
N SER A 611 9.24 11.88 -0.87
CA SER A 611 7.85 12.26 -0.61
C SER A 611 6.84 11.18 -1.04
N SER A 612 6.97 10.62 -2.25
CA SER A 612 6.13 9.55 -2.77
C SER A 612 6.18 8.32 -1.87
N PHE A 613 7.36 8.00 -1.29
CA PHE A 613 7.53 6.88 -0.36
C PHE A 613 6.56 6.98 0.83
N GLN A 614 6.32 8.19 1.34
CA GLN A 614 5.43 8.39 2.48
C GLN A 614 3.97 8.12 2.13
N ILE A 615 3.56 8.45 0.89
CA ILE A 615 2.20 8.16 0.39
C ILE A 615 2.04 6.66 0.14
N TYR A 616 3.02 6.01 -0.52
CA TYR A 616 2.97 4.58 -0.83
C TYR A 616 3.20 3.67 0.39
N GLY A 617 3.86 4.15 1.44
CA GLY A 617 4.03 3.44 2.71
C GLY A 617 2.77 3.46 3.58
N MET A 618 1.96 4.52 3.50
CA MET A 618 0.80 4.71 4.38
C MET A 618 -0.19 3.53 4.41
N PRO A 619 -0.65 2.92 3.29
CA PRO A 619 -1.54 1.76 3.36
C PRO A 619 -0.94 0.53 4.05
N MET A 620 0.39 0.37 4.01
CA MET A 620 1.08 -0.72 4.68
C MET A 620 1.21 -0.45 6.18
N PHE A 621 1.51 0.79 6.58
CA PHE A 621 1.44 1.21 7.99
C PHE A 621 0.02 1.07 8.54
N ASP A 622 -0.99 1.49 7.77
CA ASP A 622 -2.41 1.45 8.14
C ASP A 622 -2.91 0.00 8.33
N ASP A 623 -2.51 -0.94 7.46
CA ASP A 623 -2.83 -2.37 7.67
C ASP A 623 -2.07 -2.95 8.87
N MET A 624 -0.75 -2.76 8.96
CA MET A 624 0.09 -3.28 10.05
C MET A 624 -0.37 -2.76 11.43
N GLU A 625 -0.63 -1.47 11.56
CA GLU A 625 -1.19 -0.88 12.78
C GLU A 625 -2.61 -1.39 13.05
N SER A 626 -3.45 -1.60 12.02
CA SER A 626 -4.80 -2.17 12.21
C SER A 626 -4.83 -3.63 12.66
N ASN A 627 -3.82 -4.43 12.31
CA ASN A 627 -3.67 -5.79 12.84
C ASN A 627 -3.36 -5.78 14.35
N TYR A 628 -2.66 -4.76 14.85
CA TYR A 628 -2.47 -4.53 16.29
C TYR A 628 -3.77 -4.02 16.95
N THR A 629 -4.39 -2.95 16.44
CA THR A 629 -5.59 -2.37 17.08
C THR A 629 -6.77 -3.34 17.09
N ARG A 630 -6.93 -4.16 16.04
CA ARG A 630 -7.95 -5.24 16.00
C ARG A 630 -7.72 -6.31 17.07
N ARG A 631 -6.47 -6.64 17.38
CA ARG A 631 -6.08 -7.69 18.34
C ARG A 631 -6.13 -7.22 19.80
N PHE A 632 -5.72 -5.98 20.07
CA PHE A 632 -5.57 -5.45 21.43
C PHE A 632 -6.60 -4.38 21.81
N LYS A 633 -7.50 -4.00 20.90
CA LYS A 633 -8.62 -3.06 21.09
C LYS A 633 -8.22 -1.71 21.73
N LYS A 634 -6.98 -1.28 21.43
CA LYS A 634 -6.37 -0.02 21.87
C LYS A 634 -5.48 0.56 20.77
N PRO A 635 -5.24 1.88 20.73
CA PRO A 635 -4.38 2.51 19.71
C PRO A 635 -2.95 1.98 19.74
N CYS A 636 -2.26 2.06 18.59
CA CYS A 636 -0.87 1.65 18.47
C CYS A 636 0.04 2.61 19.27
N PRO A 637 0.81 2.14 20.27
CA PRO A 637 1.69 3.00 21.06
C PRO A 637 2.84 3.51 20.19
N TRP A 638 3.29 4.75 20.45
CA TRP A 638 4.21 5.47 19.57
C TRP A 638 5.48 4.66 19.22
N TRP A 639 6.10 4.01 20.20
CA TRP A 639 7.31 3.20 20.02
C TRP A 639 7.07 2.00 19.09
N LEU A 640 5.86 1.42 19.08
CA LEU A 640 5.52 0.32 18.19
C LEU A 640 5.26 0.83 16.76
N ARG A 641 4.71 2.04 16.59
CA ARG A 641 4.63 2.70 15.26
C ARG A 641 6.03 2.89 14.68
N VAL A 642 6.98 3.39 15.48
CA VAL A 642 8.40 3.56 15.06
C VAL A 642 8.98 2.23 14.60
N ILE A 643 8.83 1.15 15.39
CA ILE A 643 9.33 -0.18 15.03
C ILE A 643 8.65 -0.71 13.75
N ILE A 644 7.32 -0.63 13.63
CA ILE A 644 6.57 -1.06 12.44
C ILE A 644 7.07 -0.35 11.18
N ARG A 645 7.23 0.98 11.24
CA ARG A 645 7.61 1.82 10.10
C ARG A 645 9.07 1.62 9.71
N ALA A 646 9.96 1.44 10.69
CA ALA A 646 11.36 1.07 10.45
C ALA A 646 11.49 -0.35 9.87
N MET A 647 10.80 -1.35 10.42
CA MET A 647 10.80 -2.73 9.89
C MET A 647 10.30 -2.79 8.46
N PHE A 648 9.25 -2.05 8.11
CA PHE A 648 8.76 -1.94 6.74
C PHE A 648 9.80 -1.30 5.82
N GLY A 649 10.38 -0.16 6.20
CA GLY A 649 11.37 0.56 5.39
C GLY A 649 12.63 -0.27 5.13
N TYR A 650 13.22 -0.86 6.17
CA TYR A 650 14.39 -1.74 6.02
C TYR A 650 14.05 -3.07 5.33
N GLY A 651 12.81 -3.55 5.43
CA GLY A 651 12.30 -4.66 4.62
C GLY A 651 12.26 -4.32 3.13
N CYS A 652 11.75 -3.15 2.77
CA CYS A 652 11.78 -2.65 1.38
C CYS A 652 13.23 -2.45 0.88
N PHE A 653 14.15 -1.98 1.72
CA PHE A 653 15.58 -1.89 1.40
C PHE A 653 16.20 -3.26 1.09
N PHE A 654 15.93 -4.28 1.91
CA PHE A 654 16.42 -5.65 1.66
C PHE A 654 15.94 -6.17 0.30
N VAL A 655 14.66 -5.94 -0.04
CA VAL A 655 14.11 -6.31 -1.36
C VAL A 655 14.69 -5.46 -2.49
N ALA A 656 15.01 -4.18 -2.27
CA ALA A 656 15.65 -3.31 -3.26
C ALA A 656 17.09 -3.76 -3.60
N VAL A 657 17.83 -4.24 -2.61
CA VAL A 657 19.18 -4.81 -2.81
C VAL A 657 19.11 -6.21 -3.43
N ALA A 658 18.09 -7.02 -3.08
CA ALA A 658 17.88 -8.34 -3.67
C ALA A 658 17.37 -8.27 -5.13
N ILE A 659 16.53 -7.28 -5.48
CA ILE A 659 15.87 -7.15 -6.78
C ILE A 659 16.08 -5.72 -7.33
N PRO A 660 17.32 -5.34 -7.72
CA PRO A 660 17.62 -3.98 -8.18
C PRO A 660 17.07 -3.67 -9.58
N PHE A 661 16.69 -4.70 -10.35
CA PHE A 661 16.29 -4.60 -11.75
C PHE A 661 14.78 -4.33 -11.95
N LEU A 662 14.06 -3.79 -10.96
CA LEU A 662 12.60 -3.54 -11.07
C LEU A 662 12.17 -2.69 -12.28
N GLY A 663 13.08 -1.90 -12.86
CA GLY A 663 12.85 -1.17 -14.10
C GLY A 663 12.73 -2.06 -15.35
N SER A 664 13.53 -3.14 -15.47
CA SER A 664 13.50 -4.00 -16.66
C SER A 664 12.24 -4.89 -16.72
N VAL A 665 11.60 -5.14 -15.57
CA VAL A 665 10.33 -5.86 -15.47
C VAL A 665 9.09 -4.94 -15.47
N ALA A 666 9.24 -3.66 -15.82
CA ALA A 666 8.16 -2.66 -15.77
C ALA A 666 6.87 -3.09 -16.51
N GLY A 667 6.97 -3.78 -17.66
CA GLY A 667 5.81 -4.27 -18.39
C GLY A 667 5.05 -5.40 -17.69
N LEU A 668 5.77 -6.40 -17.15
CA LEU A 668 5.20 -7.45 -16.28
C LEU A 668 4.52 -6.84 -15.04
N VAL A 669 5.18 -5.85 -14.44
CA VAL A 669 4.71 -5.10 -13.28
C VAL A 669 3.44 -4.28 -13.60
N GLY A 670 3.35 -3.69 -14.78
CA GLY A 670 2.13 -3.07 -15.30
C GLY A 670 1.01 -4.09 -15.47
N GLY A 671 1.30 -5.22 -16.13
CA GLY A 671 0.35 -6.34 -16.32
C GLY A 671 -0.25 -6.89 -15.03
N LEU A 672 0.56 -7.03 -13.97
CA LEU A 672 0.11 -7.41 -12.62
C LEU A 672 -0.74 -6.34 -11.91
N SER A 673 -0.57 -5.07 -12.25
CA SER A 673 -1.36 -3.97 -11.64
C SER A 673 -2.73 -3.77 -12.30
N LEU A 674 -2.84 -4.05 -13.62
CA LEU A 674 -4.03 -3.82 -14.44
C LEU A 674 -5.39 -4.27 -13.85
N PRO A 675 -5.49 -5.42 -13.14
CA PRO A 675 -6.76 -5.82 -12.54
C PRO A 675 -7.25 -4.82 -11.49
N VAL A 676 -6.39 -4.42 -10.55
CA VAL A 676 -6.72 -3.45 -9.49
C VAL A 676 -6.96 -2.05 -10.06
N THR A 677 -6.21 -1.67 -11.09
CA THR A 677 -6.22 -0.32 -11.62
C THR A 677 -7.37 -0.07 -12.59
N LEU A 678 -7.52 -0.93 -13.60
CA LEU A 678 -8.41 -0.66 -14.75
C LEU A 678 -9.65 -1.57 -14.84
N ALA A 679 -9.64 -2.74 -14.21
CA ALA A 679 -10.75 -3.72 -14.33
C ALA A 679 -11.67 -3.78 -13.10
N TYR A 680 -11.11 -3.95 -11.90
CA TYR A 680 -11.86 -4.11 -10.66
C TYR A 680 -12.78 -2.92 -10.33
N PRO A 681 -12.41 -1.64 -10.55
CA PRO A 681 -13.33 -0.51 -10.34
C PRO A 681 -14.60 -0.61 -11.18
N CYS A 682 -14.51 -1.15 -12.41
CA CYS A 682 -15.66 -1.36 -13.28
C CYS A 682 -16.59 -2.47 -12.77
N PHE A 683 -16.04 -3.58 -12.28
CA PHE A 683 -16.84 -4.63 -11.65
C PHE A 683 -17.45 -4.20 -10.30
N MET A 684 -16.73 -3.38 -9.51
CA MET A 684 -17.27 -2.74 -8.30
C MET A 684 -18.45 -1.83 -8.64
N TRP A 685 -18.34 -1.01 -9.68
CA TRP A 685 -19.43 -0.15 -10.15
C TRP A 685 -20.68 -0.97 -10.52
N LEU A 686 -20.50 -2.03 -11.33
CA LEU A 686 -21.59 -2.93 -11.75
C LEU A 686 -22.29 -3.59 -10.56
N LYS A 687 -21.54 -4.06 -9.55
CA LYS A 687 -22.10 -4.73 -8.37
C LYS A 687 -22.72 -3.77 -7.35
N MET A 688 -22.10 -2.62 -7.10
CA MET A 688 -22.51 -1.72 -6.01
C MET A 688 -23.51 -0.64 -6.45
N LYS A 689 -23.36 -0.07 -7.64
CA LYS A 689 -24.30 0.96 -8.16
C LYS A 689 -25.41 0.38 -9.04
N LYS A 690 -25.34 -0.91 -9.39
CA LYS A 690 -26.38 -1.69 -10.10
C LYS A 690 -26.98 -0.92 -11.30
N PRO A 691 -26.16 -0.37 -12.22
CA PRO A 691 -26.66 0.48 -13.31
C PRO A 691 -27.65 -0.29 -14.20
N LYS A 692 -28.66 0.43 -14.72
CA LYS A 692 -29.73 -0.13 -15.57
C LYS A 692 -29.17 -1.12 -16.59
N MET A 693 -29.63 -2.37 -16.55
CA MET A 693 -29.14 -3.44 -17.43
C MET A 693 -29.26 -3.02 -18.90
N TYR A 694 -28.24 -3.38 -19.68
CA TYR A 694 -28.07 -2.99 -21.10
C TYR A 694 -27.97 -1.47 -21.37
N GLY A 695 -27.95 -0.61 -20.34
CA GLY A 695 -27.65 0.81 -20.50
C GLY A 695 -26.17 1.08 -20.77
N VAL A 696 -25.83 2.28 -21.27
CA VAL A 696 -24.45 2.66 -21.65
C VAL A 696 -23.44 2.42 -20.53
N SER A 697 -23.74 2.84 -19.30
CA SER A 697 -22.84 2.59 -18.15
C SER A 697 -22.65 1.10 -17.84
N TRP A 698 -23.67 0.26 -18.07
CA TRP A 698 -23.58 -1.19 -17.87
C TRP A 698 -22.63 -1.81 -18.91
N TRP A 699 -22.81 -1.47 -20.20
CA TRP A 699 -21.95 -1.95 -21.29
C TRP A 699 -20.50 -1.46 -21.18
N VAL A 700 -20.28 -0.17 -20.89
CA VAL A 700 -18.93 0.39 -20.73
C VAL A 700 -18.17 -0.30 -19.60
N ASN A 701 -18.79 -0.54 -18.44
CA ASN A 701 -18.11 -1.20 -17.33
C ASN A 701 -17.87 -2.70 -17.57
N TRP A 702 -18.77 -3.41 -18.26
CA TRP A 702 -18.51 -4.80 -18.65
C TRP A 702 -17.39 -4.90 -19.69
N GLY A 703 -17.43 -4.06 -20.73
CA GLY A 703 -16.42 -4.01 -21.78
C GLY A 703 -15.03 -3.70 -21.23
N LEU A 704 -14.88 -2.59 -20.48
CA LEU A 704 -13.61 -2.21 -19.86
C LEU A 704 -13.17 -3.24 -18.81
N GLY A 705 -14.08 -3.73 -17.95
CA GLY A 705 -13.76 -4.73 -16.94
C GLY A 705 -13.19 -6.02 -17.54
N LEU A 706 -13.84 -6.57 -18.57
CA LEU A 706 -13.39 -7.80 -19.25
C LEU A 706 -12.11 -7.55 -20.07
N LEU A 707 -12.02 -6.42 -20.78
CA LEU A 707 -10.82 -6.05 -21.53
C LEU A 707 -9.60 -5.90 -20.61
N GLY A 708 -9.76 -5.26 -19.45
CA GLY A 708 -8.67 -5.07 -18.49
C GLY A 708 -8.18 -6.39 -17.88
N MET A 709 -9.09 -7.35 -17.63
CA MET A 709 -8.72 -8.71 -17.19
C MET A 709 -8.01 -9.50 -18.29
N GLY A 710 -8.52 -9.46 -19.53
CA GLY A 710 -7.90 -10.13 -20.67
C GLY A 710 -6.52 -9.59 -20.99
N LEU A 711 -6.38 -8.26 -21.08
CA LEU A 711 -5.10 -7.58 -21.24
C LEU A 711 -4.14 -7.94 -20.11
N SER A 712 -4.57 -7.90 -18.84
CA SER A 712 -3.70 -8.29 -17.71
C SER A 712 -3.13 -9.70 -17.88
N GLY A 713 -3.96 -10.70 -18.19
CA GLY A 713 -3.49 -12.08 -18.39
C GLY A 713 -2.46 -12.21 -19.53
N ILE A 714 -2.75 -11.56 -20.67
CA ILE A 714 -1.86 -11.55 -21.84
C ILE A 714 -0.54 -10.81 -21.54
N LEU A 715 -0.60 -9.69 -20.81
CA LEU A 715 0.56 -8.87 -20.45
C LEU A 715 1.44 -9.51 -19.39
N ILE A 716 0.86 -10.29 -18.47
CA ILE A 716 1.61 -11.12 -17.53
C ILE A 716 2.35 -12.24 -18.29
N ALA A 717 1.69 -12.91 -19.24
CA ALA A 717 2.33 -13.91 -20.08
C ALA A 717 3.47 -13.32 -20.94
N ALA A 718 3.25 -12.13 -21.54
CA ALA A 718 4.27 -11.40 -22.28
C ALA A 718 5.46 -11.00 -21.42
N GLY A 719 5.20 -10.43 -20.24
CA GLY A 719 6.25 -10.05 -19.29
C GLY A 719 7.08 -11.25 -18.81
N ILE A 720 6.45 -12.40 -18.58
CA ILE A 720 7.15 -13.65 -18.24
C ILE A 720 7.99 -14.15 -19.43
N TYR A 721 7.45 -14.12 -20.65
CA TYR A 721 8.20 -14.52 -21.85
C TYR A 721 9.44 -13.63 -22.07
N VAL A 722 9.29 -12.31 -22.01
CA VAL A 722 10.42 -11.36 -22.16
C VAL A 722 11.46 -11.56 -21.05
N VAL A 723 11.06 -11.81 -19.80
CA VAL A 723 11.99 -12.15 -18.69
C VAL A 723 12.80 -13.42 -18.98
N ILE A 724 12.20 -14.42 -19.64
CA ILE A 724 12.86 -15.68 -20.01
C ILE A 724 13.76 -15.50 -21.24
N GLU A 725 13.28 -14.87 -22.31
CA GLU A 725 14.00 -14.71 -23.58
C GLU A 725 15.18 -13.73 -23.46
N THR A 726 14.99 -12.58 -22.81
CA THR A 726 16.09 -11.62 -22.55
C THR A 726 17.11 -12.15 -21.56
N GLY A 727 16.81 -13.25 -20.87
CA GLY A 727 17.70 -13.92 -19.94
C GLY A 727 18.24 -12.96 -18.88
N ILE A 728 17.34 -12.28 -18.13
CA ILE A 728 17.72 -11.27 -17.14
C ILE A 728 18.91 -11.76 -16.33
N GLN A 729 20.02 -11.01 -16.38
CA GLN A 729 21.15 -11.28 -15.48
C GLN A 729 20.70 -10.91 -14.07
N VAL A 730 20.25 -11.93 -13.33
CA VAL A 730 19.62 -11.74 -12.03
C VAL A 730 20.70 -11.48 -10.98
N SER A 731 21.16 -10.22 -10.97
CA SER A 731 22.15 -9.66 -10.06
C SER A 731 21.61 -9.51 -8.63
N PHE A 732 21.16 -10.63 -8.05
CA PHE A 732 20.76 -10.73 -6.66
C PHE A 732 21.88 -10.20 -5.75
N PHE A 733 21.56 -9.22 -4.89
CA PHE A 733 22.51 -8.56 -4.00
C PHE A 733 23.66 -7.82 -4.71
N LYS A 734 23.50 -7.50 -6.01
CA LYS A 734 24.46 -6.73 -6.82
C LYS A 734 23.74 -5.59 -7.59
N PRO A 735 23.24 -4.55 -6.91
CA PRO A 735 22.76 -3.34 -7.59
C PRO A 735 23.85 -2.69 -8.44
N HIS A 736 23.55 -2.48 -9.72
CA HIS A 736 24.40 -1.82 -10.72
C HIS A 736 24.44 -0.29 -10.54
#